data_AF-A0A1V4ZF28-F1
#
_entry.id   AF-A0A1V4ZF28-F1
#
_cell.length_a   1.000
_cell.length_b   1.000
_cell.length_c   1.000
_cell.angle_alpha   90.00
_cell.angle_beta   90.00
_cell.angle_gamma   90.00
#
_symmetry.space_group_name_H-M   'P 1'
#
loop_
_entity.id
_entity.type
_entity.pdbx_description
1 polymer ?
#
loop_
_entity_poly.entity_id
_entity_poly.type
_entity_poly.pdbx_seq_one_letter_code
_entity_poly.pdbx_strand_id
1 'polypeptide(L)'
;MQGSTVRALIQIRVNSDSELDAMVHSNGWNGTGTFRDPYMIENQKVIATGKGSGIFIGNVSSWVVVRNCTVTGAAYSTEPYGMGAGIFAYCSKNIVIERNNVSSNNLGIMATRSMNITIDKNNCSTNVAGVCLYTSWNSTISENRCVSDTYIGIYLFAGSSNNTINGNNCSISYKGISLEQKCNNNLIQFNNCSKCNKGDGTGAGIILAYSCCNNTVRYNTCNDSSGGIRAANRCNWNDINNNTCLRNVFGYMLDIYSINNSVADNVANFNMYGAIIWNTNDSVLRSNNFSSSQYCGIWFRASVINMMVVKNNCSENAEYGIKVDSGGIRSTFFNNILIGNNGAGTTYDAAHIQAYDLGTNNWNSTTEGNYWADWTTPDANSDGIVDNVYNIAGGSNHDHYPLIATSLPFVTILAPSAMSYTKSASVSISGIAAAYSGIDSINWYNKATGTEGACSGSTTWSATVPLVSGSNEISVNMTDGLGHKYFDSVIVVSDSSAPTLLINSPIDGSFNNTGIVNVHWTCSDTASGLDHFEVSIDSGAAILLDITSSEYQMSGLPDGVHTFEVTAVDRAGNLISQQISFTVETEGPIVIIAPSSPIYTNATHVEITIEVTSDIALISANSTQFQGGVLVNNLDLTSSYVGQTHVITEITVTVAQGHTVIFFRVNDSAGNYAVARQDIYCDLHDPNIEITSPMSGANLNSSSMIVRWEPGASYSGIAYFNISIDGAAPVKVSASTRSYEFTGLADGQHIVKVTAVSNARNSTTDEVSFTVDTVAPSLTILTPLNGTLFDQSTMTITWEAEANLASMHYRVDGLAWQALSNNAVSTTLEGLTDGPHRIEIKATDLAGNEAVRNVTIIIDTVAPTAVITPHTGLLNITTVFHIGFSEVMNETSIFVAIEGISGQMNSNDRNTTFVPIGLGYNQEYTMVIRGCDLAGNELSITWKFNTTQVAEMVGYLRDADGKAIANATLTLSNGASATTDANGYYVFHNVVVGNYSLTVHKDGYEDSTIPATVTKGGTSDLGTTTLTAIPTISDRGLDNTIFFYIGAVAVAGLVGTVLFLRMRRP
;
A
#
# COMPACT_ATOMS: atom_id res chain seq x y z
N MET A 1 -0.15 3.59 23.23
CA MET A 1 0.23 4.26 21.95
C MET A 1 1.37 3.48 21.28
N GLN A 2 1.57 3.61 19.96
CA GLN A 2 2.87 3.23 19.38
C GLN A 2 3.96 4.16 19.93
N GLY A 3 5.17 3.62 20.16
CA GLY A 3 6.21 4.30 20.93
C GLY A 3 6.59 5.66 20.36
N SER A 4 6.47 6.71 21.18
CA SER A 4 6.98 8.04 20.88
C SER A 4 8.51 8.02 20.87
N THR A 5 9.11 7.79 19.70
CA THR A 5 10.53 8.03 19.50
C THR A 5 10.83 9.48 19.85
N VAL A 6 11.50 9.72 20.99
CA VAL A 6 11.95 11.06 21.38
C VAL A 6 12.82 11.60 20.24
N ARG A 7 12.27 12.54 19.46
CA ARG A 7 12.96 13.13 18.32
C ARG A 7 14.22 13.80 18.83
N ALA A 8 15.38 13.33 18.39
CA ALA A 8 16.64 13.98 18.72
C ALA A 8 16.60 15.42 18.19
N LEU A 9 16.61 16.39 19.11
CA LEU A 9 16.66 17.79 18.77
C LEU A 9 18.07 18.14 18.28
N ILE A 10 18.16 19.05 17.31
CA ILE A 10 19.45 19.51 16.80
C ILE A 10 20.10 20.41 17.86
N GLN A 11 19.39 21.45 18.31
CA GLN A 11 19.81 22.36 19.37
C GLN A 11 18.58 22.89 20.13
N ILE A 12 18.78 23.31 21.38
CA ILE A 12 17.84 24.15 22.15
C ILE A 12 18.53 25.50 22.37
N ARG A 13 17.88 26.62 22.08
CA ARG A 13 18.47 27.97 22.19
C ARG A 13 17.49 28.99 22.75
N VAL A 14 17.78 29.43 23.98
CA VAL A 14 17.08 30.49 24.72
C VAL A 14 18.05 31.68 24.82
N ASN A 15 17.60 32.91 24.58
CA ASN A 15 18.43 34.12 24.70
C ASN A 15 17.76 35.27 25.49
N SER A 16 16.59 35.04 26.09
CA SER A 16 15.92 35.93 27.05
C SER A 16 14.90 35.18 27.91
N ASP A 17 14.49 35.75 29.06
CA ASP A 17 13.40 35.19 29.89
C ASP A 17 12.07 35.05 29.13
N SER A 18 11.76 35.97 28.20
CA SER A 18 10.56 35.91 27.36
C SER A 18 10.63 34.82 26.27
N GLU A 19 11.83 34.52 25.75
CA GLU A 19 12.02 33.36 24.87
C GLU A 19 11.91 32.06 25.64
N LEU A 20 12.37 32.02 26.90
CA LEU A 20 12.25 30.86 27.76
C LEU A 20 10.79 30.56 28.09
N ASP A 21 10.05 31.56 28.57
CA ASP A 21 8.61 31.47 28.86
C ASP A 21 7.80 30.96 27.66
N ALA A 22 8.00 31.56 26.49
CA ALA A 22 7.33 31.13 25.27
C ALA A 22 7.74 29.71 24.83
N MET A 23 8.99 29.31 25.04
CA MET A 23 9.48 27.96 24.72
C MET A 23 8.92 26.90 25.66
N VAL A 24 8.87 27.18 26.97
CA VAL A 24 8.28 26.31 27.99
C VAL A 24 6.82 26.03 27.66
N HIS A 25 6.01 27.08 27.49
CA HIS A 25 4.60 26.95 27.14
C HIS A 25 4.36 26.24 25.80
N SER A 26 5.17 26.51 24.77
CA SER A 26 4.98 25.89 23.44
C SER A 26 5.46 24.44 23.33
N ASN A 27 6.35 23.98 24.21
CA ASN A 27 6.77 22.58 24.29
C ASN A 27 6.02 21.77 25.37
N GLY A 28 5.12 22.41 26.13
CA GLY A 28 4.40 21.77 27.22
C GLY A 28 5.31 21.41 28.41
N TRP A 29 6.38 22.18 28.62
CA TRP A 29 7.26 22.03 29.79
C TRP A 29 6.66 22.74 31.01
N ASN A 30 7.09 22.33 32.20
CA ASN A 30 6.55 22.84 33.47
C ASN A 30 7.33 24.05 34.02
N GLY A 31 6.67 24.79 34.91
CA GLY A 31 7.28 25.83 35.75
C GLY A 31 6.87 27.26 35.41
N THR A 32 7.04 28.17 36.37
CA THR A 32 6.81 29.62 36.26
C THR A 32 8.10 30.45 36.38
N GLY A 33 9.27 29.78 36.37
CA GLY A 33 10.58 30.44 36.47
C GLY A 33 10.90 31.00 37.86
N THR A 34 10.16 30.58 38.90
CA THR A 34 10.37 31.05 40.28
C THR A 34 11.23 30.05 41.08
N PHE A 35 11.79 30.47 42.22
CA PHE A 35 12.61 29.57 43.06
C PHE A 35 11.88 28.30 43.53
N ARG A 36 10.55 28.38 43.72
CA ARG A 36 9.71 27.26 44.17
C ARG A 36 9.12 26.43 43.02
N ASP A 37 9.22 26.96 41.81
CA ASP A 37 8.59 26.41 40.61
C ASP A 37 9.41 26.88 39.37
N PRO A 38 10.61 26.33 39.18
CA PRO A 38 11.56 26.75 38.15
C PRO A 38 11.14 26.23 36.77
N TYR A 39 11.59 26.88 35.70
CA TYR A 39 11.37 26.37 34.36
C TYR A 39 12.14 25.08 34.13
N MET A 40 11.44 24.03 33.69
CA MET A 40 12.01 22.70 33.49
C MET A 40 12.45 22.49 32.03
N ILE A 41 13.72 22.19 31.82
CA ILE A 41 14.24 21.66 30.55
C ILE A 41 14.72 20.24 30.83
N GLU A 42 13.83 19.27 30.67
CA GLU A 42 14.08 17.90 31.15
C GLU A 42 13.85 16.81 30.10
N ASN A 43 14.54 15.68 30.29
CA ASN A 43 14.44 14.47 29.47
C ASN A 43 14.75 14.68 27.96
N GLN A 44 15.47 15.76 27.62
CA GLN A 44 15.76 16.13 26.24
C GLN A 44 16.97 15.36 25.68
N LYS A 45 16.83 14.87 24.44
CA LYS A 45 17.92 14.25 23.68
C LYS A 45 18.39 15.18 22.57
N VAL A 46 19.57 15.77 22.73
CA VAL A 46 20.14 16.77 21.82
C VAL A 46 21.40 16.23 21.16
N ILE A 47 21.46 16.27 19.84
CA ILE A 47 22.62 15.84 19.05
C ILE A 47 23.04 17.00 18.15
N ALA A 48 24.04 17.77 18.58
CA ALA A 48 24.36 19.07 17.97
C ALA A 48 25.04 18.99 16.60
N THR A 49 25.51 17.81 16.18
CA THR A 49 26.11 17.55 14.84
C THR A 49 27.23 18.54 14.46
N GLY A 50 27.98 19.03 15.44
CA GLY A 50 29.07 20.00 15.27
C GLY A 50 28.65 21.47 15.07
N LYS A 51 27.36 21.81 15.20
CA LYS A 51 26.83 23.16 14.88
C LYS A 51 26.97 24.20 16.00
N GLY A 52 27.99 24.11 16.84
CA GLY A 52 28.10 24.91 18.06
C GLY A 52 27.58 24.18 19.28
N SER A 53 27.06 24.95 20.25
CA SER A 53 26.60 24.45 21.55
C SER A 53 25.24 23.73 21.46
N GLY A 54 24.97 22.72 22.31
CA GLY A 54 23.79 21.87 22.24
C GLY A 54 22.52 22.51 22.83
N ILE A 55 22.54 22.74 24.14
CA ILE A 55 21.54 23.53 24.87
C ILE A 55 22.18 24.87 25.24
N PHE A 56 21.56 25.98 24.85
CA PHE A 56 22.04 27.33 25.14
C PHE A 56 20.99 28.13 25.93
N ILE A 57 21.42 28.75 27.03
CA ILE A 57 20.58 29.53 27.95
C ILE A 57 21.24 30.90 28.20
N GLY A 58 20.96 31.84 27.31
CA GLY A 58 21.49 33.21 27.29
C GLY A 58 20.57 34.23 27.97
N ASN A 59 21.15 35.14 28.75
CA ASN A 59 20.52 36.31 29.37
C ASN A 59 19.24 36.02 30.18
N VAL A 60 19.18 34.83 30.81
CA VAL A 60 18.05 34.38 31.65
C VAL A 60 18.24 34.81 33.10
N SER A 61 17.19 35.35 33.70
CA SER A 61 17.13 35.82 35.07
C SER A 61 16.17 35.00 35.96
N SER A 62 15.22 34.29 35.34
CA SER A 62 14.35 33.28 35.97
C SER A 62 15.13 32.07 36.48
N TRP A 63 14.54 31.30 37.38
CA TRP A 63 15.05 30.01 37.81
C TRP A 63 14.79 28.93 36.77
N VAL A 64 15.81 28.11 36.50
CA VAL A 64 15.76 27.05 35.48
C VAL A 64 16.41 25.78 36.02
N VAL A 65 15.81 24.62 35.75
CA VAL A 65 16.43 23.31 35.97
C VAL A 65 16.60 22.61 34.63
N VAL A 66 17.85 22.30 34.27
CA VAL A 66 18.19 21.40 33.16
C VAL A 66 18.52 20.03 33.75
N ARG A 67 17.67 19.02 33.53
CA ARG A 67 17.85 17.69 34.14
C ARG A 67 17.61 16.52 33.21
N ASN A 68 18.26 15.39 33.50
CA ASN A 68 18.11 14.12 32.78
C ASN A 68 18.31 14.23 31.25
N CYS A 69 18.95 15.30 30.75
CA CYS A 69 19.15 15.50 29.32
C CYS A 69 20.41 14.78 28.83
N THR A 70 20.36 14.23 27.62
CA THR A 70 21.53 13.68 26.93
C THR A 70 21.94 14.61 25.81
N VAL A 71 23.13 15.22 25.90
CA VAL A 71 23.62 16.22 24.94
C VAL A 71 25.01 15.84 24.44
N THR A 72 25.12 15.62 23.12
CA THR A 72 26.32 15.04 22.48
C THR A 72 26.65 15.72 21.15
N GLY A 73 27.91 15.64 20.73
CA GLY A 73 28.37 16.10 19.42
C GLY A 73 28.35 17.63 19.24
N ALA A 74 28.36 18.41 20.33
CA ALA A 74 28.61 19.84 20.27
C ALA A 74 30.09 20.10 19.98
N ALA A 75 30.37 20.99 19.02
CA ALA A 75 31.73 21.33 18.60
C ALA A 75 31.82 22.83 18.29
N TYR A 76 33.04 23.38 18.26
CA TYR A 76 33.25 24.79 17.97
C TYR A 76 32.69 25.17 16.58
N SER A 77 31.97 26.29 16.49
CA SER A 77 31.45 26.83 15.24
C SER A 77 31.53 28.36 15.21
N THR A 78 31.51 28.92 14.00
CA THR A 78 31.47 30.39 13.77
C THR A 78 30.10 31.02 14.04
N GLU A 79 29.08 30.21 14.35
CA GLU A 79 27.74 30.68 14.70
C GLU A 79 27.73 31.43 16.04
N PRO A 80 26.76 32.35 16.27
CA PRO A 80 26.55 32.94 17.58
C PRO A 80 26.46 31.87 18.68
N TYR A 81 27.23 32.09 19.76
CA TYR A 81 27.35 31.19 20.92
C TYR A 81 27.92 29.79 20.59
N GLY A 82 28.62 29.65 19.46
CA GLY A 82 29.25 28.43 18.95
C GLY A 82 30.49 27.91 19.71
N MET A 83 30.52 28.00 21.04
CA MET A 83 31.66 27.49 21.85
C MET A 83 31.79 25.95 21.83
N GLY A 84 30.76 25.24 21.36
CA GLY A 84 30.76 23.77 21.30
C GLY A 84 30.52 23.11 22.66
N ALA A 85 29.86 23.82 23.58
CA ALA A 85 29.48 23.26 24.86
C ALA A 85 28.18 22.44 24.73
N GLY A 86 28.11 21.26 25.35
CA GLY A 86 26.89 20.49 25.41
C GLY A 86 25.76 21.30 26.06
N ILE A 87 26.00 21.87 27.25
CA ILE A 87 25.10 22.84 27.89
C ILE A 87 25.86 24.15 28.14
N PHE A 88 25.28 25.29 27.72
CA PHE A 88 25.92 26.61 27.79
C PHE A 88 25.01 27.67 28.44
N ALA A 89 25.33 28.06 29.67
CA ALA A 89 24.76 29.26 30.30
C ALA A 89 25.59 30.51 29.95
N TYR A 90 24.95 31.60 29.52
CA TYR A 90 25.64 32.83 29.11
C TYR A 90 24.94 34.09 29.64
N CYS A 91 25.63 34.93 30.43
CA CYS A 91 25.05 36.12 31.07
C CYS A 91 23.78 35.83 31.90
N SER A 92 23.65 34.60 32.41
CA SER A 92 22.42 34.11 33.07
C SER A 92 22.66 33.84 34.55
N LYS A 93 21.60 33.71 35.33
CA LYS A 93 21.66 33.35 36.76
C LYS A 93 20.60 32.32 37.14
N ASN A 94 20.73 31.73 38.33
CA ASN A 94 19.72 30.85 38.92
C ASN A 94 19.44 29.56 38.13
N ILE A 95 20.45 29.01 37.47
CA ILE A 95 20.32 27.78 36.66
C ILE A 95 20.90 26.61 37.44
N VAL A 96 20.09 25.57 37.64
CA VAL A 96 20.53 24.24 38.07
C VAL A 96 20.71 23.37 36.83
N ILE A 97 21.83 22.66 36.76
CA ILE A 97 22.15 21.70 35.71
C ILE A 97 22.49 20.39 36.44
N GLU A 98 21.54 19.46 36.52
CA GLU A 98 21.66 18.25 37.35
C GLU A 98 21.44 16.93 36.58
N ARG A 99 22.19 15.87 36.92
CA ARG A 99 22.01 14.50 36.37
C ARG A 99 22.01 14.39 34.83
N ASN A 100 22.62 15.33 34.12
CA ASN A 100 22.68 15.30 32.65
C ASN A 100 23.85 14.44 32.14
N ASN A 101 23.67 13.81 30.98
CA ASN A 101 24.74 13.15 30.24
C ASN A 101 25.26 14.08 29.13
N VAL A 102 26.39 14.74 29.40
CA VAL A 102 26.96 15.84 28.59
C VAL A 102 28.35 15.44 28.03
N SER A 103 28.50 14.17 27.68
CA SER A 103 29.74 13.58 27.18
C SER A 103 29.97 13.79 25.67
N SER A 104 31.21 13.65 25.22
CA SER A 104 31.57 13.62 23.78
C SER A 104 31.19 14.91 23.03
N ASN A 105 31.54 16.04 23.62
CA ASN A 105 31.44 17.41 23.13
C ASN A 105 32.83 18.09 23.17
N ASN A 106 32.97 19.29 22.58
CA ASN A 106 34.16 20.12 22.78
C ASN A 106 34.25 20.56 24.25
N LEU A 107 33.17 21.11 24.80
CA LEU A 107 33.02 21.35 26.24
C LEU A 107 31.78 20.59 26.73
N GLY A 108 31.80 20.02 27.94
CA GLY A 108 30.61 19.43 28.54
C GLY A 108 29.62 20.53 28.92
N ILE A 109 29.83 21.13 30.10
CA ILE A 109 29.01 22.23 30.61
C ILE A 109 29.86 23.51 30.65
N MET A 110 29.32 24.62 30.15
CA MET A 110 29.96 25.94 30.18
C MET A 110 29.05 26.98 30.81
N ALA A 111 29.57 27.83 31.69
CA ALA A 111 28.88 29.01 32.20
C ALA A 111 29.77 30.26 32.06
N THR A 112 29.28 31.29 31.36
CA THR A 112 30.04 32.51 31.04
C THR A 112 29.33 33.77 31.51
N ARG A 113 30.01 34.62 32.29
CA ARG A 113 29.42 35.84 32.90
C ARG A 113 28.16 35.55 33.71
N SER A 114 28.10 34.36 34.30
CA SER A 114 26.92 33.82 34.98
C SER A 114 27.15 33.73 36.49
N MET A 115 26.07 33.70 37.26
CA MET A 115 26.16 33.62 38.73
C MET A 115 25.03 32.81 39.36
N ASN A 116 25.27 32.23 40.54
CA ASN A 116 24.31 31.32 41.17
C ASN A 116 23.90 30.18 40.21
N ILE A 117 24.91 29.49 39.69
CA ILE A 117 24.76 28.30 38.83
C ILE A 117 25.11 27.07 39.67
N THR A 118 24.25 26.06 39.66
CA THR A 118 24.51 24.76 40.29
C THR A 118 24.74 23.74 39.19
N ILE A 119 25.85 23.00 39.27
CA ILE A 119 26.23 21.95 38.33
C ILE A 119 26.43 20.69 39.17
N ASP A 120 25.43 19.80 39.24
CA ASP A 120 25.40 18.66 40.16
C ASP A 120 25.26 17.30 39.46
N LYS A 121 26.08 16.31 39.81
CA LYS A 121 25.90 14.89 39.40
C LYS A 121 25.81 14.65 37.88
N ASN A 122 26.38 15.53 37.06
CA ASN A 122 26.40 15.37 35.60
C ASN A 122 27.54 14.45 35.16
N ASN A 123 27.31 13.66 34.11
CA ASN A 123 28.37 12.99 33.38
C ASN A 123 28.93 13.92 32.30
N CYS A 124 30.05 14.58 32.60
CA CYS A 124 30.78 15.45 31.71
C CYS A 124 32.08 14.78 31.20
N SER A 125 32.10 13.44 31.10
CA SER A 125 33.28 12.66 30.65
C SER A 125 33.53 12.79 29.14
N THR A 126 34.75 12.44 28.72
CA THR A 126 35.18 12.32 27.30
C THR A 126 34.95 13.57 26.45
N ASN A 127 35.08 14.76 27.04
CA ASN A 127 35.07 16.06 26.37
C ASN A 127 36.51 16.55 26.08
N VAL A 128 36.68 17.78 25.55
CA VAL A 128 37.98 18.49 25.66
C VAL A 128 38.11 19.11 27.05
N ALA A 129 37.04 19.72 27.57
CA ALA A 129 36.92 19.97 29.00
C ALA A 129 35.52 19.68 29.54
N GLY A 130 35.44 19.06 30.72
CA GLY A 130 34.18 18.60 31.32
C GLY A 130 33.27 19.75 31.77
N VAL A 131 33.76 20.62 32.67
CA VAL A 131 33.03 21.81 33.14
C VAL A 131 33.90 23.07 33.02
N CYS A 132 33.34 24.17 32.54
CA CYS A 132 34.06 25.43 32.30
C CYS A 132 33.30 26.66 32.86
N LEU A 133 33.90 27.39 33.80
CA LEU A 133 33.40 28.68 34.32
C LEU A 133 34.28 29.84 33.82
N TYR A 134 33.74 30.69 32.94
CA TYR A 134 34.41 31.88 32.40
C TYR A 134 33.83 33.16 33.01
N THR A 135 34.60 33.90 33.80
CA THR A 135 34.13 35.13 34.50
C THR A 135 32.79 34.90 35.23
N SER A 136 32.64 33.76 35.91
CA SER A 136 31.39 33.34 36.56
C SER A 136 31.60 33.09 38.06
N TRP A 137 30.64 33.48 38.89
CA TRP A 137 30.84 33.57 40.35
C TRP A 137 29.69 33.01 41.18
N ASN A 138 29.94 32.81 42.48
CA ASN A 138 28.95 32.31 43.45
C ASN A 138 28.22 31.04 42.95
N SER A 139 28.95 30.11 42.32
CA SER A 139 28.40 28.91 41.68
C SER A 139 28.96 27.63 42.31
N THR A 140 28.20 26.55 42.26
CA THR A 140 28.54 25.26 42.88
C THR A 140 28.71 24.19 41.81
N ILE A 141 29.80 23.43 41.89
CA ILE A 141 30.09 22.28 41.03
C ILE A 141 30.29 21.07 41.95
N SER A 142 29.33 20.14 41.98
CA SER A 142 29.28 19.04 42.96
C SER A 142 29.02 17.66 42.34
N GLU A 143 29.72 16.64 42.87
CA GLU A 143 29.53 15.21 42.54
C GLU A 143 29.55 14.88 41.01
N ASN A 144 30.12 15.74 40.15
CA ASN A 144 30.17 15.52 38.70
C ASN A 144 31.30 14.56 38.30
N ARG A 145 31.09 13.88 37.16
CA ARG A 145 32.06 12.97 36.55
C ARG A 145 32.66 13.58 35.28
N CYS A 146 33.86 14.15 35.40
CA CYS A 146 34.65 14.76 34.32
C CYS A 146 35.88 13.87 34.02
N VAL A 147 35.63 12.63 33.60
CA VAL A 147 36.65 11.58 33.50
C VAL A 147 37.09 11.37 32.05
N SER A 148 38.40 11.19 31.85
CA SER A 148 39.02 11.03 30.52
C SER A 148 38.77 12.21 29.58
N ASP A 149 38.76 13.44 30.13
CA ASP A 149 38.66 14.66 29.33
C ASP A 149 40.03 15.01 28.73
N THR A 150 40.08 15.27 27.43
CA THR A 150 41.34 15.36 26.68
C THR A 150 42.19 16.60 26.99
N TYR A 151 41.70 17.52 27.83
CA TYR A 151 42.47 18.65 28.35
C TYR A 151 42.22 18.93 29.85
N ILE A 152 41.00 19.28 30.30
CA ILE A 152 40.76 19.67 31.71
C ILE A 152 39.41 19.14 32.23
N GLY A 153 39.39 18.48 33.39
CA GLY A 153 38.11 18.04 34.00
C GLY A 153 37.21 19.22 34.40
N ILE A 154 37.70 20.12 35.27
CA ILE A 154 37.01 21.37 35.64
C ILE A 154 37.95 22.57 35.45
N TYR A 155 37.50 23.58 34.69
CA TYR A 155 38.26 24.78 34.36
C TYR A 155 37.56 26.05 34.83
N LEU A 156 38.21 26.83 35.70
CA LEU A 156 37.81 28.18 36.09
C LEU A 156 38.77 29.17 35.43
N PHE A 157 38.23 30.17 34.72
CA PHE A 157 39.01 31.11 33.92
C PHE A 157 38.52 32.56 34.04
N ALA A 158 39.47 33.51 33.92
CA ALA A 158 39.22 34.95 33.78
C ALA A 158 38.28 35.54 34.84
N GLY A 159 38.67 35.42 36.10
CA GLY A 159 37.98 36.05 37.23
C GLY A 159 36.88 35.21 37.90
N SER A 160 36.69 33.95 37.50
CA SER A 160 35.68 33.08 38.12
C SER A 160 35.99 32.83 39.60
N SER A 161 35.16 33.41 40.48
CA SER A 161 35.50 33.61 41.90
C SER A 161 34.34 33.28 42.84
N ASN A 162 34.64 33.00 44.11
CA ASN A 162 33.68 32.61 45.15
C ASN A 162 32.87 31.34 44.79
N ASN A 163 33.43 30.41 44.01
CA ASN A 163 32.76 29.17 43.62
C ASN A 163 33.15 28.01 44.54
N THR A 164 32.27 27.02 44.68
CA THR A 164 32.51 25.79 45.45
C THR A 164 32.63 24.59 44.50
N ILE A 165 33.69 23.80 44.64
CA ILE A 165 34.00 22.63 43.80
C ILE A 165 34.16 21.43 44.75
N ASN A 166 33.11 20.60 44.86
CA ASN A 166 32.93 19.63 45.94
C ASN A 166 32.69 18.19 45.45
N GLY A 167 33.59 17.25 45.76
CA GLY A 167 33.33 15.82 45.55
C GLY A 167 33.33 15.34 44.08
N ASN A 168 33.89 16.12 43.15
CA ASN A 168 33.90 15.78 41.73
C ASN A 168 35.01 14.78 41.38
N ASN A 169 34.76 13.93 40.37
CA ASN A 169 35.76 13.03 39.82
C ASN A 169 36.29 13.58 38.48
N CYS A 170 37.50 14.13 38.51
CA CYS A 170 38.19 14.79 37.39
C CYS A 170 39.41 13.98 36.93
N SER A 171 39.35 12.65 37.03
CA SER A 171 40.51 11.77 36.81
C SER A 171 40.77 11.42 35.33
N ILE A 172 42.02 11.03 35.03
CA ILE A 172 42.46 10.57 33.69
C ILE A 172 42.43 11.68 32.61
N SER A 173 42.55 12.95 33.02
CA SER A 173 42.59 14.14 32.13
C SER A 173 44.03 14.71 32.03
N TYR A 174 44.34 15.73 31.22
CA TYR A 174 45.68 16.36 31.31
C TYR A 174 45.83 17.22 32.58
N LYS A 175 44.76 17.92 32.97
CA LYS A 175 44.59 18.53 34.29
C LYS A 175 43.28 18.07 34.91
N GLY A 176 43.25 17.85 36.22
CA GLY A 176 42.00 17.56 36.93
C GLY A 176 41.15 18.82 37.11
N ILE A 177 41.61 19.72 37.98
CA ILE A 177 41.00 21.04 38.22
C ILE A 177 42.03 22.13 37.90
N SER A 178 41.63 23.16 37.16
CA SER A 178 42.50 24.27 36.75
C SER A 178 41.81 25.60 37.05
N LEU A 179 42.42 26.45 37.87
CA LEU A 179 42.00 27.84 38.11
C LEU A 179 43.03 28.77 37.48
N GLU A 180 42.63 29.57 36.49
CA GLU A 180 43.54 30.46 35.77
C GLU A 180 43.01 31.89 35.65
N GLN A 181 43.93 32.86 35.72
CA GLN A 181 43.67 34.30 35.53
C GLN A 181 42.67 34.88 36.55
N LYS A 182 43.16 35.14 37.78
CA LYS A 182 42.42 35.85 38.86
C LYS A 182 41.15 35.15 39.37
N CYS A 183 41.08 33.83 39.30
CA CYS A 183 40.02 33.06 39.94
C CYS A 183 40.29 32.99 41.45
N ASN A 184 39.47 33.69 42.25
CA ASN A 184 39.76 33.99 43.65
C ASN A 184 38.69 33.50 44.63
N ASN A 185 39.04 33.33 45.91
CA ASN A 185 38.13 32.93 46.99
C ASN A 185 37.34 31.63 46.71
N ASN A 186 37.82 30.73 45.84
CA ASN A 186 37.12 29.49 45.54
C ASN A 186 37.48 28.40 46.57
N LEU A 187 36.51 27.53 46.87
CA LEU A 187 36.68 26.37 47.75
C LEU A 187 36.73 25.09 46.91
N ILE A 188 37.83 24.35 46.96
CA ILE A 188 38.06 23.13 46.20
C ILE A 188 38.29 21.98 47.20
N GLN A 189 37.30 21.09 47.35
CA GLN A 189 37.35 20.02 48.35
C GLN A 189 36.77 18.67 47.94
N PHE A 190 37.31 17.59 48.51
CA PHE A 190 36.90 16.20 48.29
C PHE A 190 36.95 15.70 46.84
N ASN A 191 37.63 16.41 45.94
CA ASN A 191 37.70 16.03 44.52
C ASN A 191 38.79 14.96 44.28
N ASN A 192 38.52 14.06 43.34
CA ASN A 192 39.50 13.09 42.84
C ASN A 192 40.07 13.59 41.51
N CYS A 193 41.34 13.98 41.51
CA CYS A 193 42.09 14.48 40.37
C CYS A 193 43.31 13.58 40.09
N SER A 194 43.12 12.27 40.22
CA SER A 194 44.17 11.27 40.04
C SER A 194 44.36 10.88 38.57
N LYS A 195 45.54 10.34 38.24
CA LYS A 195 45.95 9.91 36.88
C LYS A 195 45.99 11.06 35.87
N CYS A 196 46.07 12.29 36.34
CA CYS A 196 46.07 13.48 35.50
C CYS A 196 47.45 13.72 34.89
N ASN A 197 47.61 13.35 33.62
CA ASN A 197 48.90 13.19 32.98
C ASN A 197 48.98 13.86 31.61
N LYS A 198 50.14 14.46 31.33
CA LYS A 198 50.45 15.06 30.03
C LYS A 198 51.92 14.81 29.71
N GLY A 199 52.21 14.34 28.50
CA GLY A 199 53.54 13.84 28.10
C GLY A 199 54.68 14.88 28.06
N ASP A 200 54.41 16.14 28.38
CA ASP A 200 55.41 17.21 28.53
C ASP A 200 55.66 17.61 30.00
N GLY A 201 55.09 16.88 30.96
CA GLY A 201 55.25 17.14 32.39
C GLY A 201 54.47 18.36 32.92
N THR A 202 53.62 19.01 32.10
CA THR A 202 52.79 20.14 32.58
C THR A 202 51.39 19.73 33.07
N GLY A 203 51.10 18.42 33.14
CA GLY A 203 49.86 17.90 33.71
C GLY A 203 49.88 17.94 35.25
N ALA A 204 48.72 18.09 35.87
CA ALA A 204 48.59 18.12 37.33
C ALA A 204 47.18 17.73 37.79
N GLY A 205 47.04 17.24 39.02
CA GLY A 205 45.74 17.02 39.66
C GLY A 205 44.99 18.34 39.83
N ILE A 206 45.57 19.29 40.57
CA ILE A 206 45.01 20.64 40.73
C ILE A 206 46.08 21.69 40.42
N ILE A 207 45.72 22.74 39.66
CA ILE A 207 46.60 23.88 39.40
C ILE A 207 45.89 25.23 39.61
N LEU A 208 46.55 26.13 40.33
CA LEU A 208 46.23 27.55 40.46
C LEU A 208 47.28 28.34 39.67
N ALA A 209 46.90 29.09 38.64
CA ALA A 209 47.84 29.87 37.83
C ALA A 209 47.39 31.31 37.51
N TYR A 210 48.36 32.20 37.33
CA TYR A 210 48.16 33.59 36.89
C TYR A 210 47.28 34.42 37.87
N SER A 211 47.80 34.59 39.08
CA SER A 211 47.20 35.41 40.15
C SER A 211 45.81 35.00 40.64
N CYS A 212 45.57 33.69 40.70
CA CYS A 212 44.48 33.11 41.49
C CYS A 212 44.87 33.13 42.98
N CYS A 213 44.07 33.83 43.80
CA CYS A 213 44.40 34.15 45.19
C CYS A 213 43.25 33.85 46.17
N ASN A 214 43.57 33.70 47.46
CA ASN A 214 42.62 33.41 48.53
C ASN A 214 41.81 32.09 48.34
N ASN A 215 42.26 31.16 47.49
CA ASN A 215 41.54 29.90 47.28
C ASN A 215 41.91 28.89 48.38
N THR A 216 40.94 28.08 48.79
CA THR A 216 41.13 26.98 49.75
C THR A 216 41.08 25.65 49.00
N VAL A 217 42.15 24.87 49.04
CA VAL A 217 42.27 23.56 48.40
C VAL A 217 42.48 22.53 49.51
N ARG A 218 41.45 21.74 49.84
CA ARG A 218 41.52 20.80 50.97
C ARG A 218 40.87 19.44 50.77
N TYR A 219 41.40 18.39 51.38
CA TYR A 219 40.85 17.02 51.30
C TYR A 219 40.70 16.46 49.86
N ASN A 220 41.50 16.95 48.90
CA ASN A 220 41.49 16.41 47.52
C ASN A 220 42.52 15.29 47.35
N THR A 221 42.28 14.38 46.40
CA THR A 221 43.18 13.27 46.06
C THR A 221 43.74 13.43 44.64
N CYS A 222 45.07 13.56 44.52
CA CYS A 222 45.79 13.77 43.27
C CYS A 222 46.94 12.76 43.15
N ASN A 223 46.60 11.48 42.95
CA ASN A 223 47.57 10.38 42.86
C ASN A 223 47.88 10.01 41.40
N ASP A 224 48.99 9.32 41.12
CA ASP A 224 49.33 8.80 39.78
C ASP A 224 49.43 9.86 38.65
N SER A 225 49.58 11.14 38.99
CA SER A 225 49.53 12.29 38.07
C SER A 225 50.93 12.82 37.72
N SER A 226 51.02 13.63 36.66
CA SER A 226 52.27 14.34 36.30
C SER A 226 52.65 15.41 37.34
N GLY A 227 51.73 15.74 38.25
CA GLY A 227 51.92 16.54 39.45
C GLY A 227 50.68 16.46 40.33
N GLY A 228 50.84 16.60 41.65
CA GLY A 228 49.72 16.62 42.59
C GLY A 228 48.99 17.97 42.57
N ILE A 229 49.47 18.93 43.37
CA ILE A 229 48.89 20.28 43.49
C ILE A 229 49.95 21.36 43.22
N ARG A 230 49.63 22.34 42.37
CA ARG A 230 50.54 23.42 41.97
C ARG A 230 49.91 24.81 42.11
N ALA A 231 50.63 25.75 42.72
CA ALA A 231 50.32 27.19 42.70
C ALA A 231 51.45 27.95 42.00
N ALA A 232 51.11 28.66 40.92
CA ALA A 232 52.08 29.17 39.95
C ALA A 232 51.76 30.59 39.48
N ASN A 233 52.78 31.36 39.09
CA ASN A 233 52.62 32.70 38.50
C ASN A 233 51.81 33.66 39.39
N ARG A 234 52.38 34.05 40.54
CA ARG A 234 51.83 35.04 41.49
C ARG A 234 50.47 34.66 42.11
N CYS A 235 50.23 33.36 42.30
CA CYS A 235 49.06 32.89 43.05
C CYS A 235 49.36 33.00 44.54
N ASN A 236 48.63 33.86 45.26
CA ASN A 236 49.00 34.29 46.61
C ASN A 236 47.88 34.07 47.63
N TRP A 237 48.23 33.96 48.91
CA TRP A 237 47.25 33.79 50.01
C TRP A 237 46.33 32.57 49.85
N ASN A 238 46.74 31.55 49.09
CA ASN A 238 46.00 30.30 48.96
C ASN A 238 46.36 29.37 50.13
N ASP A 239 45.38 28.61 50.60
CA ASP A 239 45.52 27.64 51.68
C ASP A 239 45.30 26.23 51.13
N ILE A 240 46.36 25.43 51.17
CA ILE A 240 46.44 24.09 50.57
C ILE A 240 46.70 23.11 51.71
N ASN A 241 45.66 22.45 52.22
CA ASN A 241 45.78 21.60 53.40
C ASN A 241 45.02 20.27 53.36
N ASN A 242 45.49 19.28 54.12
CA ASN A 242 44.85 17.96 54.23
C ASN A 242 44.63 17.23 52.88
N ASN A 243 45.41 17.53 51.83
CA ASN A 243 45.29 16.85 50.52
C ASN A 243 46.26 15.66 50.44
N THR A 244 45.93 14.68 49.59
CA THR A 244 46.74 13.48 49.36
C THR A 244 47.26 13.46 47.91
N CYS A 245 48.58 13.46 47.73
CA CYS A 245 49.23 13.50 46.43
C CYS A 245 50.36 12.44 46.34
N LEU A 246 50.02 11.20 46.00
CA LEU A 246 50.95 10.06 46.01
C LEU A 246 51.40 9.64 44.59
N ARG A 247 52.68 9.23 44.47
CA ARG A 247 53.26 8.63 43.25
C ARG A 247 53.13 9.50 41.98
N ASN A 248 53.38 10.79 42.14
CA ASN A 248 53.47 11.82 41.10
C ASN A 248 54.93 12.20 40.82
N VAL A 249 55.18 13.01 39.78
CA VAL A 249 56.51 13.65 39.58
C VAL A 249 56.79 14.67 40.69
N PHE A 250 55.79 15.44 41.11
CA PHE A 250 55.87 16.24 42.32
C PHE A 250 54.56 16.12 43.10
N GLY A 251 54.63 15.99 44.43
CA GLY A 251 53.44 16.07 45.27
C GLY A 251 52.87 17.50 45.26
N TYR A 252 53.70 18.47 45.64
CA TYR A 252 53.34 19.88 45.75
C TYR A 252 54.33 20.79 45.03
N MET A 253 53.84 21.90 44.46
CA MET A 253 54.70 22.90 43.83
C MET A 253 54.20 24.33 44.08
N LEU A 254 55.06 25.19 44.64
CA LEU A 254 54.84 26.65 44.71
C LEU A 254 55.87 27.34 43.83
N ASP A 255 55.44 28.07 42.80
CA ASP A 255 56.37 28.70 41.87
C ASP A 255 56.03 30.10 41.33
N ILE A 256 57.04 30.72 40.74
CA ILE A 256 56.98 31.95 39.92
C ILE A 256 56.25 33.08 40.67
N TYR A 257 56.90 33.55 41.75
CA TYR A 257 56.46 34.67 42.60
C TYR A 257 55.11 34.48 43.30
N SER A 258 54.69 33.24 43.52
CA SER A 258 53.53 32.88 44.35
C SER A 258 53.92 33.00 45.83
N ILE A 259 53.32 33.94 46.58
CA ILE A 259 53.74 34.33 47.95
C ILE A 259 52.58 34.31 48.98
N ASN A 260 52.91 34.30 50.27
CA ASN A 260 51.94 34.21 51.38
C ASN A 260 51.02 32.97 51.32
N ASN A 261 51.45 31.87 50.71
CA ASN A 261 50.65 30.64 50.65
C ASN A 261 50.88 29.75 51.89
N SER A 262 49.83 29.03 52.29
CA SER A 262 49.87 27.99 53.32
C SER A 262 49.85 26.62 52.63
N VAL A 263 50.85 25.79 52.90
CA VAL A 263 50.88 24.37 52.54
C VAL A 263 51.01 23.59 53.84
N ALA A 264 49.90 23.05 54.33
CA ALA A 264 49.84 22.48 55.67
C ALA A 264 49.22 21.09 55.69
N ASP A 265 49.74 20.19 56.53
CA ASP A 265 49.00 18.98 56.94
C ASP A 265 48.68 18.03 55.75
N ASN A 266 49.43 18.12 54.64
CA ASN A 266 49.24 17.33 53.42
C ASN A 266 50.07 16.03 53.42
N VAL A 267 49.63 15.01 52.68
CA VAL A 267 50.39 13.76 52.46
C VAL A 267 50.90 13.70 51.01
N ALA A 268 52.21 13.49 50.84
CA ALA A 268 52.91 13.53 49.56
C ALA A 268 54.02 12.46 49.46
N ASN A 269 53.66 11.21 49.80
CA ASN A 269 54.63 10.12 49.87
C ASN A 269 54.84 9.45 48.50
N PHE A 270 56.01 8.82 48.31
CA PHE A 270 56.35 8.04 47.11
C PHE A 270 56.36 8.82 45.78
N ASN A 271 56.46 10.15 45.82
CA ASN A 271 56.63 10.99 44.63
C ASN A 271 58.06 10.95 44.10
N MET A 272 58.33 11.49 42.90
CA MET A 272 59.72 11.76 42.49
C MET A 272 60.32 12.89 43.35
N TYR A 273 59.55 13.95 43.63
CA TYR A 273 59.83 14.95 44.66
C TYR A 273 58.60 15.18 45.56
N GLY A 274 58.76 15.29 46.87
CA GLY A 274 57.62 15.56 47.77
C GLY A 274 57.02 16.95 47.54
N ALA A 275 57.85 17.99 47.65
CA ALA A 275 57.52 19.37 47.32
C ALA A 275 58.65 20.11 46.58
N ILE A 276 58.30 20.97 45.63
CA ILE A 276 59.24 21.85 44.91
C ILE A 276 58.83 23.31 45.12
N ILE A 277 59.73 24.13 45.67
CA ILE A 277 59.51 25.55 45.94
C ILE A 277 60.47 26.37 45.07
N TRP A 278 59.95 27.13 44.12
CA TRP A 278 60.76 27.81 43.10
C TRP A 278 60.43 29.29 42.96
N ASN A 279 61.30 30.17 43.46
CA ASN A 279 61.14 31.63 43.36
C ASN A 279 59.84 32.11 44.04
N THR A 280 59.63 31.63 45.27
CA THR A 280 58.46 31.81 46.14
C THR A 280 58.95 32.27 47.51
N ASN A 281 58.23 33.21 48.14
CA ASN A 281 58.61 33.85 49.39
C ASN A 281 57.45 33.89 50.39
N ASP A 282 57.74 34.27 51.64
CA ASP A 282 56.75 34.66 52.66
C ASP A 282 55.68 33.58 52.93
N SER A 283 55.98 32.31 52.65
CA SER A 283 55.02 31.20 52.63
C SER A 283 55.39 30.13 53.65
N VAL A 284 54.40 29.34 54.06
CA VAL A 284 54.53 28.36 55.16
C VAL A 284 54.37 26.94 54.64
N LEU A 285 55.33 26.08 54.93
CA LEU A 285 55.20 24.62 54.83
C LEU A 285 55.15 24.06 56.25
N ARG A 286 54.00 23.56 56.71
CA ARG A 286 53.83 23.03 58.07
C ARG A 286 53.26 21.62 58.12
N SER A 287 53.81 20.74 58.97
CA SER A 287 53.21 19.44 59.32
C SER A 287 52.88 18.51 58.13
N ASN A 288 53.46 18.74 56.95
CA ASN A 288 53.23 17.89 55.78
C ASN A 288 54.09 16.61 55.86
N ASN A 289 53.64 15.54 55.22
CA ASN A 289 54.41 14.32 55.02
C ASN A 289 54.97 14.28 53.58
N PHE A 290 56.28 14.43 53.45
CA PHE A 290 57.06 14.41 52.20
C PHE A 290 58.09 13.27 52.26
N SER A 291 57.62 12.05 52.54
CA SER A 291 58.49 10.87 52.77
C SER A 291 58.58 9.90 51.59
N SER A 292 59.64 9.10 51.58
CA SER A 292 59.88 8.04 50.59
C SER A 292 59.92 8.52 49.13
N SER A 293 60.38 9.75 48.87
CA SER A 293 60.50 10.30 47.53
C SER A 293 61.73 9.76 46.79
N GLN A 294 61.66 9.65 45.46
CA GLN A 294 62.76 9.14 44.63
C GLN A 294 63.97 10.09 44.54
N TYR A 295 63.79 11.36 44.94
CA TYR A 295 64.85 12.36 45.10
C TYR A 295 64.70 13.01 46.47
N CYS A 296 64.15 14.22 46.55
CA CYS A 296 64.09 14.98 47.80
C CYS A 296 62.68 15.08 48.37
N GLY A 297 62.58 15.17 49.71
CA GLY A 297 61.34 15.51 50.41
C GLY A 297 60.88 16.93 50.05
N ILE A 298 61.69 17.94 50.32
CA ILE A 298 61.46 19.33 49.87
C ILE A 298 62.68 19.85 49.10
N TRP A 299 62.46 20.45 47.93
CA TRP A 299 63.51 21.04 47.09
C TRP A 299 63.26 22.52 46.82
N PHE A 300 64.18 23.38 47.26
CA PHE A 300 64.16 24.82 47.10
C PHE A 300 65.06 25.28 45.95
N ARG A 301 64.52 26.11 45.05
CA ARG A 301 65.17 26.52 43.79
C ARG A 301 65.03 28.02 43.52
N ALA A 302 66.10 28.63 43.02
CA ALA A 302 66.26 30.07 42.83
C ALA A 302 66.01 30.90 44.12
N SER A 303 65.86 32.22 43.97
CA SER A 303 65.71 33.15 45.10
C SER A 303 64.45 32.87 45.90
N VAL A 304 64.62 32.30 47.09
CA VAL A 304 63.55 32.00 48.06
C VAL A 304 63.92 32.65 49.38
N ILE A 305 63.04 33.47 49.94
CA ILE A 305 63.25 34.15 51.24
C ILE A 305 62.00 34.14 52.11
N ASN A 306 62.21 34.25 53.43
CA ASN A 306 61.16 34.32 54.45
C ASN A 306 60.19 33.12 54.42
N MET A 307 60.68 31.93 54.05
CA MET A 307 59.91 30.70 54.19
C MET A 307 59.98 30.20 55.63
N MET A 308 58.84 29.77 56.17
CA MET A 308 58.78 29.02 57.43
C MET A 308 58.48 27.55 57.12
N VAL A 309 59.46 26.69 57.37
CA VAL A 309 59.39 25.24 57.10
C VAL A 309 59.46 24.54 58.44
N VAL A 310 58.33 24.03 58.92
CA VAL A 310 58.18 23.58 60.31
C VAL A 310 57.39 22.29 60.46
N LYS A 311 57.85 21.34 61.30
CA LYS A 311 57.16 20.06 61.58
C LYS A 311 56.89 19.14 60.37
N ASN A 312 57.50 19.39 59.21
CA ASN A 312 57.31 18.52 58.05
C ASN A 312 58.09 17.21 58.25
N ASN A 313 57.46 16.07 58.00
CA ASN A 313 58.15 14.78 57.93
C ASN A 313 58.77 14.64 56.54
N CYS A 314 60.09 14.71 56.46
CA CYS A 314 60.86 14.57 55.23
C CYS A 314 61.84 13.40 55.39
N SER A 315 61.32 12.20 55.64
CA SER A 315 62.12 10.99 55.94
C SER A 315 62.13 9.97 54.78
N GLU A 316 63.10 9.05 54.79
CA GLU A 316 63.25 7.93 53.84
C GLU A 316 63.37 8.34 52.36
N ASN A 317 63.75 9.58 52.07
CA ASN A 317 63.94 10.05 50.69
C ASN A 317 65.29 9.55 50.12
N ALA A 318 65.35 9.26 48.82
CA ALA A 318 66.53 8.65 48.21
C ALA A 318 67.71 9.63 47.99
N GLU A 319 67.44 10.93 47.90
CA GLU A 319 68.42 11.99 48.20
C GLU A 319 68.04 12.63 49.56
N TYR A 320 68.14 13.96 49.67
CA TYR A 320 67.98 14.73 50.91
C TYR A 320 66.51 14.85 51.37
N GLY A 321 66.29 14.90 52.68
CA GLY A 321 64.98 15.29 53.22
C GLY A 321 64.62 16.73 52.84
N ILE A 322 65.58 17.65 52.94
CA ILE A 322 65.47 19.04 52.48
C ILE A 322 66.74 19.46 51.72
N LYS A 323 66.56 20.06 50.54
CA LYS A 323 67.63 20.51 49.62
C LYS A 323 67.40 21.96 49.19
N VAL A 324 68.44 22.80 49.26
CA VAL A 324 68.41 24.22 48.83
C VAL A 324 69.57 24.51 47.87
N ASP A 325 69.25 24.67 46.58
CA ASP A 325 70.25 24.77 45.50
C ASP A 325 70.85 26.18 45.30
N SER A 326 70.36 27.21 46.00
CA SER A 326 70.67 28.60 45.69
C SER A 326 70.48 29.57 46.86
N GLY A 327 71.13 30.73 46.76
CA GLY A 327 71.23 31.78 47.78
C GLY A 327 69.92 32.42 48.25
N GLY A 328 69.06 31.66 48.93
CA GLY A 328 68.05 32.19 49.84
C GLY A 328 68.74 32.74 51.09
N ILE A 329 68.44 33.99 51.46
CA ILE A 329 68.95 34.62 52.68
C ILE A 329 67.75 34.87 53.61
N ARG A 330 67.74 34.19 54.76
CA ARG A 330 66.67 34.15 55.78
C ARG A 330 65.41 33.37 55.36
N SER A 331 65.50 32.06 55.26
CA SER A 331 64.38 31.15 55.59
C SER A 331 64.68 30.40 56.89
N THR A 332 63.65 29.85 57.54
CA THR A 332 63.77 29.16 58.85
C THR A 332 63.22 27.74 58.79
N PHE A 333 64.04 26.78 59.22
CA PHE A 333 63.76 25.34 59.22
C PHE A 333 63.85 24.79 60.66
N PHE A 334 62.73 24.37 61.27
CA PHE A 334 62.73 23.83 62.64
C PHE A 334 61.64 22.77 62.89
N ASN A 335 61.89 21.86 63.81
CA ASN A 335 61.10 20.68 64.21
C ASN A 335 60.70 19.77 63.03
N ASN A 336 61.29 19.93 61.84
CA ASN A 336 61.11 19.01 60.72
C ASN A 336 61.81 17.68 61.03
N ILE A 337 61.36 16.61 60.40
CA ILE A 337 61.89 15.27 60.65
C ILE A 337 62.72 14.79 59.46
N LEU A 338 64.00 14.50 59.74
CA LEU A 338 65.03 14.16 58.77
C LEU A 338 65.67 12.85 59.23
N ILE A 339 65.08 11.72 58.80
CA ILE A 339 65.49 10.36 59.16
C ILE A 339 65.58 9.50 57.90
N GLY A 340 66.58 8.62 57.80
CA GLY A 340 66.70 7.64 56.69
C GLY A 340 66.96 8.23 55.31
N ASN A 341 67.13 9.55 55.19
CA ASN A 341 67.35 10.21 53.90
C ASN A 341 68.75 9.88 53.37
N ASN A 342 68.90 9.80 52.04
CA ASN A 342 70.18 9.51 51.38
C ASN A 342 70.86 8.23 51.94
N GLY A 343 70.08 7.26 52.44
CA GLY A 343 70.58 6.02 53.04
C GLY A 343 71.17 6.17 54.46
N ALA A 344 70.95 7.28 55.15
CA ALA A 344 71.46 7.51 56.50
C ALA A 344 70.98 6.46 57.52
N GLY A 345 71.91 5.92 58.31
CA GLY A 345 71.64 5.04 59.44
C GLY A 345 71.44 5.81 60.76
N THR A 346 71.51 5.10 61.89
CA THR A 346 71.45 5.69 63.24
C THR A 346 72.80 6.20 63.75
N THR A 347 73.69 6.61 62.84
CA THR A 347 75.04 7.12 63.16
C THR A 347 75.54 7.94 61.96
N TYR A 348 76.03 9.14 62.23
CA TYR A 348 76.45 10.11 61.21
C TYR A 348 77.50 9.56 60.24
N ASP A 349 77.23 9.73 58.95
CA ASP A 349 78.17 9.48 57.87
C ASP A 349 78.13 10.65 56.87
N ALA A 350 79.28 11.27 56.64
CA ALA A 350 79.42 12.39 55.71
C ALA A 350 79.16 12.01 54.24
N ALA A 351 79.11 10.72 53.89
CA ALA A 351 78.65 10.25 52.58
C ALA A 351 77.11 10.24 52.45
N HIS A 352 76.40 9.99 53.56
CA HIS A 352 74.95 9.79 53.61
C HIS A 352 74.23 10.99 54.27
N ILE A 353 74.70 12.20 53.97
CA ILE A 353 74.16 13.46 54.50
C ILE A 353 72.67 13.64 54.19
N GLN A 354 71.88 13.95 55.22
CA GLN A 354 70.41 14.00 55.13
C GLN A 354 69.83 15.32 54.60
N ALA A 355 70.61 16.41 54.63
CA ALA A 355 70.20 17.74 54.22
C ALA A 355 71.32 18.51 53.51
N TYR A 356 70.96 19.44 52.62
CA TYR A 356 71.92 20.21 51.82
C TYR A 356 71.44 21.64 51.57
N ASP A 357 72.30 22.64 51.81
CA ASP A 357 71.95 24.06 51.72
C ASP A 357 73.11 24.93 51.23
N LEU A 358 72.94 25.55 50.05
CA LEU A 358 73.85 26.55 49.46
C LEU A 358 73.46 28.00 49.79
N GLY A 359 72.46 28.22 50.64
CA GLY A 359 71.95 29.53 51.05
C GLY A 359 72.52 30.04 52.38
N THR A 360 71.81 30.99 52.97
CA THR A 360 72.09 31.56 54.30
C THR A 360 70.80 31.53 55.11
N ASN A 361 70.47 30.34 55.60
CA ASN A 361 69.22 30.03 56.28
C ASN A 361 69.45 29.64 57.74
N ASN A 362 68.41 29.78 58.56
CA ASN A 362 68.43 29.38 59.95
C ASN A 362 67.84 27.97 60.08
N TRP A 363 68.63 27.00 60.57
CA TRP A 363 68.21 25.60 60.70
C TRP A 363 67.73 25.25 62.13
N ASN A 364 67.30 26.27 62.86
CA ASN A 364 66.66 26.14 64.17
C ASN A 364 65.75 27.34 64.44
N SER A 365 64.87 27.24 65.44
CA SER A 365 64.16 28.37 66.04
C SER A 365 65.08 29.10 67.03
N THR A 366 64.51 29.88 67.96
CA THR A 366 65.28 30.42 69.10
C THR A 366 65.66 29.37 70.14
N THR A 367 65.02 28.19 70.14
CA THR A 367 65.08 27.18 71.22
C THR A 367 65.09 25.72 70.75
N GLU A 368 64.72 25.43 69.51
CA GLU A 368 64.46 24.06 68.99
C GLU A 368 65.01 23.91 67.57
N GLY A 369 65.68 22.79 67.26
CA GLY A 369 66.22 22.47 65.94
C GLY A 369 65.33 21.51 65.16
N ASN A 370 65.91 20.69 64.30
CA ASN A 370 65.24 19.64 63.54
C ASN A 370 65.61 18.25 64.10
N TYR A 371 64.86 17.22 63.74
CA TYR A 371 65.07 15.84 64.19
C TYR A 371 66.03 15.08 63.28
N TRP A 372 67.11 14.56 63.86
CA TRP A 372 68.16 13.80 63.16
C TRP A 372 68.40 12.45 63.83
N ALA A 373 68.20 11.33 63.11
CA ALA A 373 68.42 9.98 63.68
C ALA A 373 69.89 9.55 63.71
N ASP A 374 70.73 10.21 62.93
CA ASP A 374 72.17 9.96 62.80
C ASP A 374 73.02 10.78 63.80
N TRP A 375 72.41 11.76 64.47
CA TRP A 375 73.05 12.73 65.34
C TRP A 375 72.27 12.89 66.64
N THR A 376 72.50 11.97 67.60
CA THR A 376 71.70 11.85 68.83
C THR A 376 72.52 11.95 70.12
N THR A 377 73.81 12.27 70.05
CA THR A 377 74.72 12.37 71.21
C THR A 377 75.87 13.35 70.95
N PRO A 378 76.42 14.02 71.98
CA PRO A 378 76.01 13.98 73.38
C PRO A 378 74.78 14.86 73.63
N ASP A 379 73.94 14.40 74.55
CA ASP A 379 72.94 15.18 75.26
C ASP A 379 73.27 14.98 76.75
N ALA A 380 74.05 15.92 77.30
CA ALA A 380 74.65 15.80 78.62
C ALA A 380 73.75 16.34 79.75
N ASN A 381 72.69 17.08 79.42
CA ASN A 381 71.69 17.58 80.37
C ASN A 381 70.39 16.76 80.35
N SER A 382 70.20 15.91 79.33
CA SER A 382 69.02 15.09 79.05
C SER A 382 67.74 15.89 78.79
N ASP A 383 67.85 17.03 78.09
CA ASP A 383 66.70 17.82 77.64
C ASP A 383 66.16 17.42 76.24
N GLY A 384 66.82 16.49 75.55
CA GLY A 384 66.42 16.01 74.22
C GLY A 384 67.02 16.79 73.05
N ILE A 385 67.85 17.81 73.33
CA ILE A 385 68.67 18.54 72.38
C ILE A 385 70.12 18.02 72.46
N VAL A 386 70.78 17.88 71.31
CA VAL A 386 72.19 17.48 71.24
C VAL A 386 73.08 18.70 71.45
N ASP A 387 74.00 18.66 72.43
CA ASP A 387 74.92 19.75 72.78
C ASP A 387 75.83 20.19 71.61
N ASN A 388 76.05 19.29 70.64
CA ASN A 388 76.84 19.52 69.44
C ASN A 388 75.96 19.91 68.25
N VAL A 389 76.23 21.07 67.65
CA VAL A 389 75.55 21.56 66.43
C VAL A 389 75.64 20.57 65.27
N TYR A 390 74.56 20.41 64.49
CA TYR A 390 74.56 19.63 63.25
C TYR A 390 74.97 20.54 62.09
N ASN A 391 75.96 20.13 61.31
CA ASN A 391 76.49 20.92 60.18
C ASN A 391 75.71 20.61 58.90
N ILE A 392 75.07 21.61 58.31
CA ILE A 392 74.32 21.43 57.05
C ILE A 392 75.30 21.47 55.87
N ALA A 393 75.29 20.43 55.05
CA ALA A 393 76.22 20.30 53.93
C ALA A 393 75.99 21.34 52.83
N GLY A 394 77.06 21.73 52.14
CA GLY A 394 77.04 22.70 51.03
C GLY A 394 77.40 24.13 51.42
N GLY A 395 77.09 24.57 52.63
CA GLY A 395 77.27 25.95 53.09
C GLY A 395 77.95 26.07 54.47
N SER A 396 77.63 27.16 55.17
CA SER A 396 78.04 27.43 56.56
C SER A 396 76.81 27.59 57.47
N ASN A 397 75.77 26.80 57.20
CA ASN A 397 74.53 26.82 57.98
C ASN A 397 74.57 25.64 58.96
N HIS A 398 74.05 25.86 60.16
CA HIS A 398 74.11 24.90 61.25
C HIS A 398 72.74 24.86 61.93
N ASP A 399 72.30 23.66 62.30
CA ASP A 399 71.25 23.48 63.30
C ASP A 399 71.93 23.55 64.68
N HIS A 400 71.61 24.59 65.43
CA HIS A 400 72.22 24.85 66.74
C HIS A 400 71.55 24.10 67.89
N TYR A 401 70.39 23.49 67.65
CA TYR A 401 69.62 22.76 68.67
C TYR A 401 69.11 21.40 68.12
N PRO A 402 69.98 20.51 67.58
CA PRO A 402 69.53 19.29 66.91
C PRO A 402 68.74 18.40 67.87
N LEU A 403 67.54 17.99 67.48
CA LEU A 403 66.63 17.22 68.32
C LEU A 403 66.90 15.72 68.16
N ILE A 404 67.01 14.99 69.28
CA ILE A 404 67.19 13.53 69.28
C ILE A 404 66.00 12.85 68.61
N ALA A 405 66.27 11.95 67.66
CA ALA A 405 65.24 11.18 66.97
C ALA A 405 65.46 9.66 67.11
N THR A 406 64.84 9.04 68.11
CA THR A 406 64.84 7.57 68.28
C THR A 406 63.66 6.87 67.59
N SER A 407 62.57 7.60 67.35
CA SER A 407 61.42 7.19 66.53
C SER A 407 60.62 8.43 66.12
N LEU A 408 59.97 8.41 64.95
CA LEU A 408 59.08 9.49 64.52
C LEU A 408 58.01 9.77 65.59
N PRO A 409 57.88 11.01 66.11
CA PRO A 409 56.71 11.39 66.89
C PRO A 409 55.48 11.50 65.98
N PHE A 410 54.37 10.86 66.34
CA PHE A 410 53.14 10.87 65.57
C PHE A 410 51.90 10.74 66.47
N VAL A 411 50.75 11.14 65.91
CA VAL A 411 49.41 10.75 66.36
C VAL A 411 48.60 10.39 65.11
N THR A 412 47.79 9.34 65.16
CA THR A 412 47.05 8.84 63.99
C THR A 412 45.74 8.21 64.40
N ILE A 413 44.64 8.70 63.83
CA ILE A 413 43.27 8.18 63.97
C ILE A 413 43.19 6.89 63.14
N LEU A 414 42.85 5.78 63.78
CA LEU A 414 42.64 4.49 63.11
C LEU A 414 41.15 4.14 62.94
N ALA A 415 40.30 4.68 63.82
CA ALA A 415 38.85 4.58 63.69
C ALA A 415 38.18 5.90 64.18
N PRO A 416 37.07 6.34 63.55
CA PRO A 416 36.50 5.78 62.33
C PRO A 416 37.41 6.02 61.11
N SER A 417 37.11 5.36 59.99
CA SER A 417 37.81 5.59 58.73
C SER A 417 37.58 7.02 58.21
N ALA A 418 38.50 7.52 57.37
CA ALA A 418 38.35 8.81 56.71
C ALA A 418 36.98 8.91 55.99
N MET A 419 36.20 9.94 56.34
CA MET A 419 34.82 10.17 55.89
C MET A 419 33.86 9.03 56.24
N SER A 420 33.47 8.95 57.52
CA SER A 420 32.45 7.99 58.01
C SER A 420 31.10 8.65 58.26
N TYR A 421 30.01 7.92 58.02
CA TYR A 421 28.63 8.35 58.28
C TYR A 421 28.06 7.64 59.51
N THR A 422 27.19 8.28 60.29
CA THR A 422 26.57 7.68 61.48
C THR A 422 25.25 8.35 61.86
N LYS A 423 24.34 7.57 62.45
CA LYS A 423 23.08 8.06 63.05
C LYS A 423 23.24 8.61 64.47
N SER A 424 24.38 8.37 65.08
CA SER A 424 24.62 8.63 66.50
C SER A 424 25.08 10.07 66.71
N ALA A 425 24.49 10.77 67.68
CA ALA A 425 24.94 12.09 68.14
C ALA A 425 26.31 12.08 68.86
N SER A 426 27.07 10.99 68.73
CA SER A 426 28.46 10.85 69.17
C SER A 426 29.16 9.76 68.37
N VAL A 427 30.49 9.81 68.29
CA VAL A 427 31.33 8.78 67.66
C VAL A 427 32.49 8.42 68.59
N SER A 428 32.82 7.14 68.68
CA SER A 428 34.06 6.70 69.32
C SER A 428 35.21 6.82 68.34
N ILE A 429 36.15 7.72 68.62
CA ILE A 429 37.42 7.81 67.90
C ILE A 429 38.48 6.98 68.64
N SER A 430 39.42 6.39 67.91
CA SER A 430 40.57 5.70 68.49
C SER A 430 41.75 5.66 67.54
N GLY A 431 42.94 5.49 68.09
CA GLY A 431 44.15 5.51 67.30
C GLY A 431 45.40 5.18 68.10
N ILE A 432 46.53 5.50 67.47
CA ILE A 432 47.88 5.27 68.00
C ILE A 432 48.65 6.59 68.05
N ALA A 433 49.67 6.62 68.91
CA ALA A 433 50.60 7.73 69.01
C ALA A 433 51.98 7.25 69.50
N ALA A 434 53.00 8.04 69.25
CA ALA A 434 54.33 7.85 69.81
C ALA A 434 55.05 9.19 69.94
N ALA A 435 55.92 9.32 70.94
CA ALA A 435 56.92 10.37 71.06
C ALA A 435 58.07 9.89 71.94
N TYR A 436 59.31 10.20 71.55
CA TYR A 436 60.53 9.79 72.26
C TYR A 436 60.67 10.47 73.64
N SER A 437 60.24 11.73 73.72
CA SER A 437 60.10 12.57 74.92
C SER A 437 58.97 12.12 75.86
N GLY A 438 58.23 11.06 75.51
CA GLY A 438 56.97 10.71 76.14
C GLY A 438 55.80 11.56 75.62
N ILE A 439 54.58 11.16 75.97
CA ILE A 439 53.34 11.86 75.60
C ILE A 439 52.80 12.55 76.84
N ASP A 440 52.73 13.88 76.82
CA ASP A 440 52.13 14.69 77.90
C ASP A 440 50.60 14.58 77.86
N SER A 441 50.00 14.82 76.69
CA SER A 441 48.55 14.86 76.55
C SER A 441 48.10 14.53 75.13
N ILE A 442 46.89 13.99 74.99
CA ILE A 442 46.20 13.84 73.71
C ILE A 442 44.79 14.38 73.90
N ASN A 443 44.39 15.36 73.08
CA ASN A 443 43.11 16.05 73.20
C ASN A 443 42.41 16.12 71.84
N TRP A 444 41.13 15.81 71.80
CA TRP A 444 40.29 15.96 70.61
C TRP A 444 39.57 17.31 70.63
N TYR A 445 39.24 17.82 69.45
CA TYR A 445 38.40 18.99 69.22
C TYR A 445 37.46 18.72 68.05
N ASN A 446 36.16 18.94 68.22
CA ASN A 446 35.18 18.92 67.13
C ASN A 446 34.84 20.37 66.74
N LYS A 447 35.20 20.73 65.51
CA LYS A 447 35.01 22.07 64.92
C LYS A 447 33.54 22.46 64.74
N ALA A 448 32.63 21.49 64.60
CA ALA A 448 31.21 21.75 64.35
C ALA A 448 30.43 22.02 65.64
N THR A 449 30.82 21.40 66.76
CA THR A 449 30.27 21.68 68.10
C THR A 449 31.03 22.80 68.82
N GLY A 450 32.29 23.03 68.46
CA GLY A 450 33.23 23.87 69.21
C GLY A 450 33.72 23.23 70.52
N THR A 451 33.48 21.93 70.75
CA THR A 451 33.84 21.23 71.99
C THR A 451 35.19 20.52 71.87
N GLU A 452 35.90 20.44 72.99
CA GLU A 452 37.16 19.70 73.15
C GLU A 452 37.13 18.78 74.38
N GLY A 453 38.08 17.85 74.46
CA GLY A 453 38.29 17.01 75.62
C GLY A 453 39.54 16.14 75.51
N ALA A 454 39.96 15.54 76.62
CA ALA A 454 41.08 14.60 76.63
C ALA A 454 40.70 13.24 76.00
N CYS A 455 41.68 12.61 75.37
CA CYS A 455 41.63 11.19 75.02
C CYS A 455 42.11 10.33 76.20
N SER A 456 41.59 9.11 76.31
CA SER A 456 42.02 8.11 77.28
C SER A 456 43.12 7.23 76.67
N GLY A 457 44.28 7.15 77.34
CA GLY A 457 45.46 6.42 76.86
C GLY A 457 46.51 7.33 76.22
N SER A 458 47.66 6.74 75.86
CA SER A 458 48.80 7.46 75.26
C SER A 458 49.24 6.80 73.95
N THR A 459 50.03 5.71 74.00
CA THR A 459 50.53 5.03 72.79
C THR A 459 49.42 4.37 71.97
N THR A 460 48.40 3.86 72.66
CA THR A 460 47.05 3.60 72.12
C THR A 460 46.08 4.49 72.86
N TRP A 461 45.22 5.21 72.14
CA TRP A 461 44.30 6.18 72.73
C TRP A 461 42.90 6.09 72.12
N SER A 462 41.90 6.55 72.88
CA SER A 462 40.51 6.64 72.41
C SER A 462 39.73 7.77 73.07
N ALA A 463 38.65 8.22 72.44
CA ALA A 463 37.69 9.16 73.01
C ALA A 463 36.29 8.93 72.43
N THR A 464 35.26 9.46 73.09
CA THR A 464 33.91 9.58 72.49
C THR A 464 33.63 11.06 72.28
N VAL A 465 33.42 11.44 71.03
CA VAL A 465 33.26 12.83 70.58
C VAL A 465 31.78 13.09 70.30
N PRO A 466 31.15 14.12 70.90
CA PRO A 466 29.78 14.51 70.56
C PRO A 466 29.72 15.10 69.16
N LEU A 467 28.62 14.84 68.44
CA LEU A 467 28.39 15.31 67.07
C LEU A 467 27.14 16.21 67.01
N VAL A 468 27.12 17.09 66.01
CA VAL A 468 25.92 17.77 65.51
C VAL A 468 25.57 17.29 64.10
N SER A 469 24.31 17.45 63.69
CA SER A 469 23.86 17.01 62.36
C SER A 469 24.68 17.66 61.23
N GLY A 470 24.99 16.89 60.20
CA GLY A 470 25.92 17.23 59.12
C GLY A 470 27.38 16.87 59.43
N SER A 471 28.30 17.57 58.77
CA SER A 471 29.74 17.26 58.78
C SER A 471 30.46 17.79 60.03
N ASN A 472 31.04 16.87 60.82
CA ASN A 472 31.88 17.17 61.97
C ASN A 472 33.35 16.95 61.60
N GLU A 473 34.14 18.03 61.59
CA GLU A 473 35.59 17.99 61.37
C GLU A 473 36.27 17.83 62.75
N ILE A 474 36.74 16.61 63.05
CA ILE A 474 37.30 16.23 64.35
C ILE A 474 38.83 16.18 64.23
N SER A 475 39.52 17.02 65.00
CA SER A 475 40.99 17.01 65.08
C SER A 475 41.45 16.38 66.39
N VAL A 476 42.52 15.57 66.36
CA VAL A 476 43.17 15.02 67.54
C VAL A 476 44.57 15.61 67.66
N ASN A 477 44.83 16.35 68.74
CA ASN A 477 46.11 17.00 69.02
C ASN A 477 46.85 16.25 70.14
N MET A 478 47.99 15.66 69.82
CA MET A 478 48.97 15.20 70.81
C MET A 478 49.91 16.35 71.19
N THR A 479 50.24 16.47 72.46
CA THR A 479 51.40 17.20 72.98
C THR A 479 52.41 16.19 73.53
N ASP A 480 53.68 16.29 73.13
CA ASP A 480 54.76 15.47 73.68
C ASP A 480 55.35 16.04 74.98
N GLY A 481 56.28 15.32 75.60
CA GLY A 481 56.92 15.73 76.86
C GLY A 481 57.78 16.99 76.80
N LEU A 482 58.04 17.55 75.61
CA LEU A 482 58.71 18.84 75.40
C LEU A 482 57.73 19.96 75.04
N GLY A 483 56.43 19.68 74.95
CA GLY A 483 55.40 20.64 74.56
C GLY A 483 55.13 20.70 73.05
N HIS A 484 55.79 19.87 72.24
CA HIS A 484 55.58 19.85 70.80
C HIS A 484 54.23 19.25 70.44
N LYS A 485 53.44 20.02 69.67
CA LYS A 485 52.11 19.58 69.21
C LYS A 485 52.12 18.93 67.83
N TYR A 486 51.47 17.78 67.72
CA TYR A 486 51.25 16.97 66.52
C TYR A 486 49.74 16.71 66.40
N PHE A 487 49.21 16.53 65.19
CA PHE A 487 47.79 16.26 65.03
C PHE A 487 47.43 15.41 63.81
N ASP A 488 46.23 14.88 63.85
CA ASP A 488 45.53 14.21 62.76
C ASP A 488 44.05 14.67 62.73
N SER A 489 43.31 14.44 61.65
CA SER A 489 41.88 14.78 61.58
C SER A 489 41.03 13.77 60.80
N VAL A 490 39.80 13.58 61.26
CA VAL A 490 38.77 12.76 60.61
C VAL A 490 37.48 13.55 60.46
N ILE A 491 36.78 13.34 59.35
CA ILE A 491 35.44 13.89 59.15
C ILE A 491 34.41 12.81 59.41
N VAL A 492 33.45 13.13 60.26
CA VAL A 492 32.32 12.25 60.61
C VAL A 492 31.01 12.98 60.33
N VAL A 493 30.20 12.42 59.45
CA VAL A 493 28.89 12.99 59.11
C VAL A 493 27.83 12.34 60.00
N SER A 494 27.21 13.15 60.85
CA SER A 494 26.12 12.71 61.71
C SER A 494 24.79 13.01 61.03
N ASP A 495 23.93 12.01 60.89
CA ASP A 495 22.60 12.19 60.34
C ASP A 495 21.60 11.18 60.93
N SER A 496 20.63 11.70 61.68
CA SER A 496 19.56 10.92 62.30
C SER A 496 18.20 11.16 61.64
N SER A 497 18.19 11.82 60.48
CA SER A 497 16.99 12.15 59.70
C SER A 497 16.75 11.06 58.68
N ALA A 498 15.50 10.72 58.36
CA ALA A 498 15.25 9.96 57.15
C ALA A 498 15.31 10.92 55.94
N PRO A 499 15.77 10.46 54.75
CA PRO A 499 15.67 11.25 53.53
C PRO A 499 14.22 11.66 53.24
N THR A 500 14.00 12.76 52.52
CA THR A 500 12.67 13.06 51.97
C THR A 500 12.43 12.21 50.73
N LEU A 501 11.22 11.68 50.60
CA LEU A 501 10.79 10.88 49.45
C LEU A 501 9.35 11.26 49.07
N LEU A 502 9.12 11.41 47.76
CA LEU A 502 7.81 11.64 47.18
C LEU A 502 7.73 11.00 45.79
N ILE A 503 6.92 9.96 45.65
CA ILE A 503 6.46 9.47 44.35
C ILE A 503 5.60 10.57 43.71
N ASN A 504 5.99 11.01 42.50
CA ASN A 504 5.32 12.11 41.79
C ASN A 504 4.31 11.59 40.75
N SER A 505 4.58 10.40 40.20
CA SER A 505 3.77 9.76 39.16
C SER A 505 4.03 8.25 39.17
N PRO A 506 3.04 7.40 38.87
CA PRO A 506 1.64 7.77 38.76
C PRO A 506 1.06 8.08 40.15
N ILE A 507 -0.13 8.67 40.20
CA ILE A 507 -0.82 8.92 41.47
C ILE A 507 -1.38 7.62 42.05
N ASP A 508 -1.52 7.57 43.38
CA ASP A 508 -2.16 6.43 44.06
C ASP A 508 -3.63 6.26 43.59
N GLY A 509 -4.02 5.02 43.33
CA GLY A 509 -5.34 4.68 42.76
C GLY A 509 -5.51 5.01 41.27
N SER A 510 -4.42 5.31 40.55
CA SER A 510 -4.45 5.55 39.09
C SER A 510 -4.76 4.29 38.26
N PHE A 511 -5.11 4.50 36.99
CA PHE A 511 -5.32 3.45 36.00
C PHE A 511 -4.34 3.61 34.83
N ASN A 512 -3.92 2.51 34.20
CA ASN A 512 -2.96 2.49 33.09
C ASN A 512 -3.45 1.59 31.96
N ASN A 513 -3.59 2.16 30.74
CA ASN A 513 -4.01 1.45 29.52
C ASN A 513 -2.94 0.54 28.88
N THR A 514 -1.86 0.21 29.61
CA THR A 514 -0.85 -0.78 29.19
C THR A 514 -0.23 -1.45 30.41
N GLY A 515 0.15 -2.73 30.29
CA GLY A 515 1.03 -3.43 31.24
C GLY A 515 2.48 -2.92 31.28
N ILE A 516 2.71 -1.64 30.99
CA ILE A 516 3.97 -0.91 31.13
C ILE A 516 3.67 0.35 31.95
N VAL A 517 4.29 0.48 33.12
CA VAL A 517 4.02 1.57 34.06
C VAL A 517 5.34 2.17 34.53
N ASN A 518 5.51 3.47 34.31
CA ASN A 518 6.67 4.23 34.75
C ASN A 518 6.34 4.93 36.07
N VAL A 519 7.05 4.58 37.14
CA VAL A 519 6.98 5.32 38.41
C VAL A 519 8.15 6.30 38.45
N HIS A 520 7.90 7.53 38.87
CA HIS A 520 8.90 8.59 39.04
C HIS A 520 8.82 9.15 40.47
N TRP A 521 9.95 9.40 41.10
CA TRP A 521 10.03 9.95 42.46
C TRP A 521 11.08 11.04 42.61
N THR A 522 10.77 12.03 43.46
CA THR A 522 11.73 12.99 43.98
C THR A 522 12.20 12.53 45.35
N CYS A 523 13.51 12.54 45.55
CA CYS A 523 14.13 12.22 46.82
C CYS A 523 15.33 13.13 47.07
N SER A 524 15.53 13.51 48.33
CA SER A 524 16.70 14.29 48.74
C SER A 524 17.06 14.03 50.20
N ASP A 525 18.35 14.02 50.49
CA ASP A 525 18.85 14.31 51.83
C ASP A 525 19.89 15.45 51.74
N THR A 526 20.06 16.19 52.84
CA THR A 526 20.93 17.36 52.95
C THR A 526 22.01 17.24 54.03
N ALA A 527 22.04 16.16 54.83
CA ALA A 527 23.00 15.97 55.92
C ALA A 527 24.03 14.88 55.63
N SER A 528 23.61 13.65 55.29
CA SER A 528 24.49 12.56 54.83
C SER A 528 24.51 12.39 53.31
N GLY A 529 23.40 12.71 52.64
CA GLY A 529 23.16 12.44 51.23
C GLY A 529 22.73 10.99 50.99
N LEU A 530 22.04 10.77 49.87
CA LEU A 530 21.51 9.46 49.49
C LEU A 530 22.62 8.43 49.20
N ASP A 531 22.31 7.15 49.37
CA ASP A 531 23.18 6.01 49.08
C ASP A 531 22.62 5.16 47.93
N HIS A 532 21.40 4.64 48.08
CA HIS A 532 20.70 3.84 47.07
C HIS A 532 19.17 3.90 47.24
N PHE A 533 18.45 3.26 46.30
CA PHE A 533 17.03 2.97 46.45
C PHE A 533 16.78 1.46 46.37
N GLU A 534 15.73 0.98 47.01
CA GLU A 534 15.20 -0.37 46.87
C GLU A 534 13.77 -0.26 46.36
N VAL A 535 13.42 -0.92 45.25
CA VAL A 535 12.05 -0.92 44.70
C VAL A 535 11.45 -2.32 44.68
N SER A 536 10.15 -2.44 44.96
CA SER A 536 9.42 -3.70 44.85
C SER A 536 8.06 -3.51 44.15
N ILE A 537 7.58 -4.60 43.55
CA ILE A 537 6.28 -4.69 42.88
C ILE A 537 5.52 -5.83 43.57
N ASP A 538 4.27 -5.62 43.96
CA ASP A 538 3.37 -6.63 44.54
C ASP A 538 3.98 -7.40 45.74
N SER A 539 4.75 -6.71 46.59
CA SER A 539 5.54 -7.30 47.69
C SER A 539 6.57 -8.36 47.26
N GLY A 540 7.03 -8.29 46.01
CA GLY A 540 8.11 -9.12 45.47
C GLY A 540 9.51 -8.79 46.02
N ALA A 541 10.53 -9.45 45.49
CA ALA A 541 11.91 -9.21 45.91
C ALA A 541 12.37 -7.78 45.57
N ALA A 542 13.02 -7.12 46.52
CA ALA A 542 13.56 -5.78 46.34
C ALA A 542 14.64 -5.74 45.24
N ILE A 543 14.52 -4.76 44.35
CA ILE A 543 15.46 -4.46 43.27
C ILE A 543 16.24 -3.22 43.68
N LEU A 544 17.55 -3.37 43.86
CA LEU A 544 18.42 -2.28 44.30
C LEU A 544 18.83 -1.40 43.10
N LEU A 545 18.57 -0.10 43.20
CA LEU A 545 18.84 0.93 42.20
C LEU A 545 19.85 1.94 42.75
N ASP A 546 20.63 2.57 41.86
CA ASP A 546 21.65 3.54 42.28
C ASP A 546 21.09 4.91 42.70
N ILE A 547 21.90 5.68 43.41
CA ILE A 547 21.64 7.06 43.88
C ILE A 547 21.12 8.04 42.80
N THR A 548 21.34 7.78 41.52
CA THR A 548 20.90 8.66 40.42
C THR A 548 19.50 8.33 39.92
N SER A 549 18.96 7.17 40.29
CA SER A 549 17.64 6.69 39.88
C SER A 549 16.52 7.52 40.49
N SER A 550 15.74 8.19 39.64
CA SER A 550 14.51 8.90 40.02
C SER A 550 13.26 8.28 39.38
N GLU A 551 13.38 7.10 38.78
CA GLU A 551 12.32 6.41 38.07
C GLU A 551 12.56 4.90 37.95
N TYR A 552 11.48 4.15 37.74
CA TYR A 552 11.50 2.72 37.42
C TYR A 552 10.38 2.36 36.44
N GLN A 553 10.72 1.61 35.40
CA GLN A 553 9.75 1.09 34.42
C GLN A 553 9.42 -0.38 34.73
N MET A 554 8.17 -0.62 35.12
CA MET A 554 7.56 -1.95 35.10
C MET A 554 7.12 -2.29 33.68
N SER A 555 7.21 -3.56 33.30
CA SER A 555 6.74 -4.04 31.98
C SER A 555 6.28 -5.49 32.03
N GLY A 556 5.26 -5.83 31.26
CA GLY A 556 4.63 -7.16 31.27
C GLY A 556 3.70 -7.39 32.47
N LEU A 557 3.20 -6.33 33.10
CA LEU A 557 2.15 -6.44 34.12
C LEU A 557 0.84 -6.93 33.47
N PRO A 558 0.16 -7.96 34.03
CA PRO A 558 -1.20 -8.32 33.65
C PRO A 558 -2.22 -7.22 33.99
N ASP A 559 -3.46 -7.39 33.55
CA ASP A 559 -4.58 -6.57 34.02
C ASP A 559 -4.94 -6.89 35.47
N GLY A 560 -5.25 -5.86 36.26
CA GLY A 560 -5.51 -5.96 37.70
C GLY A 560 -4.87 -4.85 38.53
N VAL A 561 -5.06 -4.92 39.85
CA VAL A 561 -4.48 -3.97 40.82
C VAL A 561 -3.07 -4.42 41.20
N HIS A 562 -2.11 -3.52 41.03
CA HIS A 562 -0.71 -3.68 41.40
C HIS A 562 -0.31 -2.69 42.50
N THR A 563 0.72 -3.04 43.27
CA THR A 563 1.39 -2.10 44.18
C THR A 563 2.85 -1.91 43.80
N PHE A 564 3.33 -0.69 43.92
CA PHE A 564 4.75 -0.36 43.80
C PHE A 564 5.21 0.35 45.06
N GLU A 565 6.33 -0.11 45.63
CA GLU A 565 6.98 0.50 46.77
C GLU A 565 8.41 0.90 46.40
N VAL A 566 8.82 2.11 46.77
CA VAL A 566 10.21 2.55 46.75
C VAL A 566 10.64 2.92 48.17
N THR A 567 11.78 2.37 48.58
CA THR A 567 12.51 2.76 49.78
C THR A 567 13.74 3.55 49.35
N ALA A 568 13.94 4.72 49.93
CA ALA A 568 15.16 5.52 49.77
C ALA A 568 16.05 5.37 50.99
N VAL A 569 17.35 5.15 50.79
CA VAL A 569 18.34 4.95 51.86
C VAL A 569 19.44 6.00 51.76
N ASP A 570 19.83 6.59 52.88
CA ASP A 570 20.93 7.56 52.98
C ASP A 570 22.26 6.91 53.41
N ARG A 571 23.36 7.68 53.36
CA ARG A 571 24.72 7.18 53.67
C ARG A 571 24.94 6.91 55.16
N ALA A 572 24.12 7.46 56.05
CA ALA A 572 24.05 7.07 57.46
C ALA A 572 23.16 5.82 57.69
N GLY A 573 22.51 5.32 56.64
CA GLY A 573 21.60 4.18 56.62
C GLY A 573 20.19 4.49 57.13
N ASN A 574 19.76 5.76 57.22
CA ASN A 574 18.35 6.06 57.45
C ASN A 574 17.55 5.80 56.18
N LEU A 575 16.29 5.41 56.37
CA LEU A 575 15.43 5.01 55.27
C LEU A 575 14.02 5.54 55.45
N ILE A 576 13.34 5.72 54.33
CA ILE A 576 11.92 5.98 54.24
C ILE A 576 11.36 5.18 53.07
N SER A 577 10.17 4.61 53.24
CA SER A 577 9.45 3.89 52.20
C SER A 577 8.18 4.66 51.82
N GLN A 578 7.85 4.66 50.53
CA GLN A 578 6.54 5.09 50.05
C GLN A 578 6.00 4.05 49.08
N GLN A 579 4.71 3.75 49.22
CA GLN A 579 3.98 2.84 48.37
C GLN A 579 2.85 3.60 47.63
N ILE A 580 2.55 3.15 46.42
CA ILE A 580 1.34 3.50 45.67
C ILE A 580 0.65 2.22 45.17
N SER A 581 -0.66 2.32 44.96
CA SER A 581 -1.45 1.37 44.18
C SER A 581 -1.79 1.96 42.81
N PHE A 582 -1.92 1.10 41.79
CA PHE A 582 -2.46 1.46 40.49
C PHE A 582 -3.11 0.23 39.84
N THR A 583 -4.03 0.45 38.92
CA THR A 583 -4.69 -0.62 38.15
C THR A 583 -4.13 -0.61 36.73
N VAL A 584 -3.77 -1.78 36.21
CA VAL A 584 -3.58 -2.00 34.77
C VAL A 584 -4.90 -2.48 34.20
N GLU A 585 -5.36 -1.85 33.13
CA GLU A 585 -6.58 -2.23 32.41
C GLU A 585 -6.37 -1.99 30.93
N THR A 586 -6.14 -3.06 30.16
CA THR A 586 -5.84 -3.00 28.72
C THR A 586 -7.02 -3.35 27.82
N GLU A 587 -8.17 -3.79 28.37
CA GLU A 587 -9.40 -3.91 27.60
C GLU A 587 -10.16 -2.57 27.56
N GLY A 588 -10.60 -2.18 26.37
CA GLY A 588 -11.22 -0.88 26.12
C GLY A 588 -12.76 -0.93 26.10
N PRO A 589 -13.44 0.21 26.28
CA PRO A 589 -14.89 0.29 26.27
C PRO A 589 -15.47 -0.21 24.93
N ILE A 590 -16.50 -1.04 24.99
CA ILE A 590 -17.23 -1.54 23.82
C ILE A 590 -18.33 -0.54 23.46
N VAL A 591 -18.48 -0.23 22.17
CA VAL A 591 -19.54 0.66 21.66
C VAL A 591 -20.37 -0.07 20.60
N ILE A 592 -21.68 -0.12 20.81
CA ILE A 592 -22.67 -0.65 19.87
C ILE A 592 -23.56 0.51 19.41
N ILE A 593 -23.72 0.67 18.10
CA ILE A 593 -24.63 1.66 17.49
C ILE A 593 -25.75 0.91 16.76
N ALA A 594 -27.00 1.31 17.02
CA ALA A 594 -28.18 0.83 16.34
C ALA A 594 -29.00 2.02 15.77
N PRO A 595 -29.59 1.90 14.55
CA PRO A 595 -29.43 0.81 13.58
C PRO A 595 -28.01 0.66 13.01
N SER A 596 -27.66 -0.53 12.56
CA SER A 596 -26.32 -0.82 11.98
C SER A 596 -26.01 0.04 10.75
N SER A 597 -24.78 0.56 10.67
CA SER A 597 -24.26 1.31 9.51
C SER A 597 -24.18 0.45 8.23
N PRO A 598 -24.48 0.99 7.03
CA PRO A 598 -25.02 2.33 6.75
C PRO A 598 -26.55 2.39 6.86
N ILE A 599 -27.06 3.53 7.35
CA ILE A 599 -28.49 3.87 7.27
C ILE A 599 -28.78 4.55 5.93
N TYR A 600 -29.87 4.14 5.28
CA TYR A 600 -30.46 4.84 4.14
C TYR A 600 -31.83 5.39 4.55
N THR A 601 -32.09 6.67 4.27
CA THR A 601 -33.30 7.35 4.72
C THR A 601 -33.76 8.42 3.73
N ASN A 602 -35.08 8.63 3.66
CA ASN A 602 -35.70 9.76 2.97
C ASN A 602 -36.33 10.77 3.95
N ALA A 603 -36.04 10.63 5.25
CA ALA A 603 -36.35 11.61 6.29
C ALA A 603 -35.16 12.55 6.54
N THR A 604 -35.45 13.75 7.05
CA THR A 604 -34.46 14.74 7.50
C THR A 604 -33.98 14.53 8.93
N HIS A 605 -34.45 13.48 9.61
CA HIS A 605 -34.08 13.13 10.98
C HIS A 605 -33.94 11.60 11.10
N VAL A 606 -32.99 11.15 11.90
CA VAL A 606 -32.72 9.73 12.19
C VAL A 606 -32.47 9.58 13.69
N GLU A 607 -33.21 8.69 14.34
CA GLU A 607 -32.92 8.27 15.73
C GLU A 607 -31.80 7.22 15.73
N ILE A 608 -30.89 7.33 16.69
CA ILE A 608 -29.76 6.41 16.86
C ILE A 608 -29.62 6.07 18.34
N THR A 609 -29.61 4.78 18.66
CA THR A 609 -29.29 4.28 20.00
C THR A 609 -27.80 3.92 20.06
N ILE A 610 -27.12 4.38 21.10
CA ILE A 610 -25.71 4.11 21.38
C ILE A 610 -25.63 3.43 22.75
N GLU A 611 -25.23 2.17 22.76
CA GLU A 611 -24.97 1.37 23.96
C GLU A 611 -23.46 1.25 24.16
N VAL A 612 -23.00 1.52 25.38
CA VAL A 612 -21.58 1.47 25.75
C VAL A 612 -21.42 0.68 27.04
N THR A 613 -20.50 -0.28 27.04
CA THR A 613 -20.09 -1.06 28.21
C THR A 613 -18.57 -0.98 28.41
N SER A 614 -18.12 -0.98 29.66
CA SER A 614 -16.73 -0.82 30.07
C SER A 614 -16.55 -1.41 31.47
N ASP A 615 -15.49 -2.19 31.70
CA ASP A 615 -15.28 -2.84 33.00
C ASP A 615 -14.82 -1.85 34.10
N ILE A 616 -14.20 -0.73 33.69
CA ILE A 616 -13.92 0.42 34.55
C ILE A 616 -14.74 1.66 34.15
N ALA A 617 -14.83 2.63 35.05
CA ALA A 617 -15.65 3.83 34.88
C ALA A 617 -15.20 4.70 33.68
N LEU A 618 -16.18 5.20 32.93
CA LEU A 618 -15.96 6.11 31.81
C LEU A 618 -15.63 7.54 32.28
N ILE A 619 -14.85 8.28 31.49
CA ILE A 619 -14.43 9.66 31.82
C ILE A 619 -14.83 10.73 30.80
N SER A 620 -15.15 10.34 29.56
CA SER A 620 -15.62 11.28 28.53
C SER A 620 -16.27 10.56 27.37
N ALA A 621 -17.26 11.21 26.75
CA ALA A 621 -17.91 10.75 25.53
C ALA A 621 -18.30 11.95 24.67
N ASN A 622 -18.12 11.86 23.36
CA ASN A 622 -18.52 12.93 22.44
C ASN A 622 -18.93 12.35 21.06
N SER A 623 -19.87 13.03 20.39
CA SER A 623 -20.24 12.70 19.01
C SER A 623 -19.94 13.87 18.06
N THR A 624 -19.21 13.59 16.99
CA THR A 624 -18.92 14.54 15.92
C THR A 624 -19.68 14.16 14.66
N GLN A 625 -20.43 15.10 14.10
CA GLN A 625 -21.23 14.91 12.90
C GLN A 625 -20.65 15.72 11.75
N PHE A 626 -20.32 15.04 10.66
CA PHE A 626 -19.89 15.63 9.40
C PHE A 626 -20.96 15.43 8.34
N GLN A 627 -21.26 16.45 7.54
CA GLN A 627 -22.17 16.38 6.40
C GLN A 627 -21.46 16.92 5.16
N GLY A 628 -21.40 16.12 4.09
CA GLY A 628 -20.63 16.49 2.89
C GLY A 628 -19.13 16.74 3.16
N GLY A 629 -18.58 16.19 4.25
CA GLY A 629 -17.21 16.44 4.73
C GLY A 629 -17.03 17.68 5.63
N VAL A 630 -18.06 18.51 5.82
CA VAL A 630 -18.03 19.67 6.73
C VAL A 630 -18.51 19.26 8.11
N LEU A 631 -17.80 19.65 9.18
CA LEU A 631 -18.26 19.47 10.56
C LEU A 631 -19.51 20.35 10.80
N VAL A 632 -20.65 19.73 11.10
CA VAL A 632 -21.94 20.42 11.34
C VAL A 632 -22.39 20.38 12.79
N ASN A 633 -21.95 19.39 13.58
CA ASN A 633 -22.21 19.31 15.02
C ASN A 633 -21.05 18.62 15.76
N ASN A 634 -20.81 19.01 17.00
CA ASN A 634 -19.91 18.34 17.94
C ASN A 634 -20.55 18.41 19.33
N LEU A 635 -21.18 17.32 19.75
CA LEU A 635 -21.90 17.22 21.00
C LEU A 635 -21.02 16.56 22.05
N ASP A 636 -20.73 17.28 23.13
CA ASP A 636 -20.15 16.70 24.34
C ASP A 636 -21.25 15.98 25.12
N LEU A 637 -21.03 14.69 25.40
CA LEU A 637 -21.93 13.80 26.14
C LEU A 637 -21.33 13.40 27.49
N THR A 638 -20.12 13.88 27.82
CA THR A 638 -19.32 13.50 28.99
C THR A 638 -20.12 13.49 30.30
N SER A 639 -20.99 14.47 30.54
CA SER A 639 -21.82 14.55 31.75
C SER A 639 -22.84 13.41 31.94
N SER A 640 -23.19 12.68 30.88
CA SER A 640 -24.06 11.49 30.94
C SER A 640 -23.28 10.18 31.07
N TYR A 641 -21.96 10.20 30.85
CA TYR A 641 -21.10 9.02 30.80
C TYR A 641 -20.10 8.93 31.96
N VAL A 642 -19.64 10.05 32.53
CA VAL A 642 -18.65 10.08 33.63
C VAL A 642 -19.11 9.23 34.81
N GLY A 643 -18.23 8.32 35.26
CA GLY A 643 -18.45 7.47 36.43
C GLY A 643 -19.27 6.21 36.17
N GLN A 644 -19.80 6.02 34.95
CA GLN A 644 -20.62 4.87 34.57
C GLN A 644 -19.77 3.75 33.96
N THR A 645 -20.20 2.49 34.12
CA THR A 645 -19.66 1.31 33.42
C THR A 645 -20.56 0.80 32.30
N HIS A 646 -21.85 1.18 32.31
CA HIS A 646 -22.81 0.88 31.24
C HIS A 646 -23.73 2.10 31.04
N VAL A 647 -23.79 2.63 29.81
CA VAL A 647 -24.71 3.70 29.42
C VAL A 647 -25.38 3.37 28.10
N ILE A 648 -26.70 3.62 28.02
CA ILE A 648 -27.45 3.67 26.76
C ILE A 648 -27.92 5.10 26.56
N THR A 649 -27.70 5.66 25.37
CA THR A 649 -28.15 7.01 24.97
C THR A 649 -28.85 6.96 23.63
N GLU A 650 -29.98 7.64 23.50
CA GLU A 650 -30.66 7.88 22.23
C GLU A 650 -30.34 9.29 21.75
N ILE A 651 -29.96 9.45 20.48
CA ILE A 651 -29.71 10.75 19.85
C ILE A 651 -30.52 10.90 18.56
N THR A 652 -31.25 12.01 18.46
CA THR A 652 -31.91 12.45 17.22
C THR A 652 -30.91 13.23 16.37
N VAL A 653 -30.66 12.76 15.14
CA VAL A 653 -29.70 13.39 14.22
C VAL A 653 -30.42 14.00 13.04
N THR A 654 -30.37 15.33 12.94
CA THR A 654 -30.81 16.07 11.75
C THR A 654 -29.84 15.81 10.59
N VAL A 655 -30.40 15.44 9.43
CA VAL A 655 -29.69 15.16 8.18
C VAL A 655 -30.39 15.85 7.00
N ALA A 656 -29.64 16.10 5.93
CA ALA A 656 -30.18 16.54 4.64
C ALA A 656 -29.41 15.88 3.48
N GLN A 657 -29.92 16.04 2.26
CA GLN A 657 -29.49 15.36 1.03
C GLN A 657 -27.98 15.09 0.95
N GLY A 658 -27.63 13.83 0.72
CA GLY A 658 -26.26 13.34 0.58
C GLY A 658 -25.79 12.56 1.81
N HIS A 659 -24.49 12.60 2.05
CA HIS A 659 -23.81 11.75 3.02
C HIS A 659 -23.52 12.50 4.33
N THR A 660 -23.98 11.92 5.43
CA THR A 660 -23.63 12.30 6.80
C THR A 660 -22.83 11.17 7.45
N VAL A 661 -21.76 11.52 8.16
CA VAL A 661 -20.94 10.60 8.96
C VAL A 661 -20.93 11.07 10.40
N ILE A 662 -21.17 10.16 11.34
CA ILE A 662 -21.02 10.42 12.77
C ILE A 662 -19.86 9.58 13.28
N PHE A 663 -18.96 10.19 14.04
CA PHE A 663 -18.02 9.48 14.90
C PHE A 663 -18.42 9.71 16.35
N PHE A 664 -18.82 8.64 17.03
CA PHE A 664 -18.98 8.62 18.48
C PHE A 664 -17.70 8.09 19.09
N ARG A 665 -17.11 8.84 20.03
CA ARG A 665 -15.93 8.43 20.79
C ARG A 665 -16.26 8.40 22.27
N VAL A 666 -15.73 7.40 22.96
CA VAL A 666 -15.75 7.28 24.43
C VAL A 666 -14.36 6.91 24.94
N ASN A 667 -14.00 7.40 26.12
CA ASN A 667 -12.75 7.07 26.82
C ASN A 667 -13.03 6.65 28.27
N ASP A 668 -12.26 5.69 28.77
CA ASP A 668 -12.36 5.16 30.14
C ASP A 668 -11.33 5.77 31.11
N SER A 669 -11.37 5.37 32.39
CA SER A 669 -10.47 5.89 33.42
C SER A 669 -8.99 5.51 33.24
N ALA A 670 -8.69 4.44 32.50
CA ALA A 670 -7.32 4.07 32.10
C ALA A 670 -6.81 4.85 30.89
N GLY A 671 -7.73 5.51 30.17
CA GLY A 671 -7.47 6.16 28.89
C GLY A 671 -7.46 5.18 27.72
N ASN A 672 -8.07 3.99 27.85
CA ASN A 672 -8.53 3.27 26.67
C ASN A 672 -9.66 4.08 26.01
N TYR A 673 -9.89 3.83 24.73
CA TYR A 673 -10.94 4.50 24.00
C TYR A 673 -11.47 3.62 22.88
N ALA A 674 -12.74 3.83 22.55
CA ALA A 674 -13.36 3.28 21.35
C ALA A 674 -13.96 4.41 20.51
N VAL A 675 -14.00 4.17 19.20
CA VAL A 675 -14.65 5.04 18.22
C VAL A 675 -15.56 4.18 17.36
N ALA A 676 -16.87 4.44 17.44
CA ALA A 676 -17.85 3.87 16.54
C ALA A 676 -18.21 4.90 15.46
N ARG A 677 -18.48 4.41 14.24
CA ARG A 677 -18.72 5.24 13.05
C ARG A 677 -20.03 4.85 12.38
N GLN A 678 -20.93 5.82 12.24
CA GLN A 678 -22.21 5.65 11.59
C GLN A 678 -22.27 6.44 10.27
N ASP A 679 -22.60 5.75 9.18
CA ASP A 679 -22.95 6.37 7.90
C ASP A 679 -24.47 6.55 7.80
N ILE A 680 -24.89 7.71 7.30
CA ILE A 680 -26.27 7.99 6.93
C ILE A 680 -26.29 8.58 5.52
N TYR A 681 -26.99 7.92 4.61
CA TYR A 681 -27.27 8.42 3.26
C TYR A 681 -28.72 8.93 3.23
N CYS A 682 -28.86 10.24 3.32
CA CYS A 682 -30.13 10.93 3.18
C CYS A 682 -30.41 11.18 1.69
N ASP A 683 -31.48 10.61 1.16
CA ASP A 683 -31.90 10.81 -0.23
C ASP A 683 -33.38 11.18 -0.26
N LEU A 684 -33.66 12.43 -0.59
CA LEU A 684 -35.00 13.03 -0.63
C LEU A 684 -35.58 13.04 -2.06
N HIS A 685 -34.91 12.41 -3.02
CA HIS A 685 -35.26 12.42 -4.44
C HIS A 685 -35.62 11.01 -4.92
N ASP A 686 -36.64 10.91 -5.79
CA ASP A 686 -36.97 9.67 -6.48
C ASP A 686 -35.92 9.30 -7.55
N PRO A 687 -35.67 7.99 -7.78
CA PRO A 687 -34.72 7.54 -8.80
C PRO A 687 -35.28 7.71 -10.21
N ASN A 688 -34.49 8.22 -11.16
CA ASN A 688 -34.89 8.21 -12.57
C ASN A 688 -34.75 6.80 -13.19
N ILE A 689 -35.60 6.45 -14.16
CA ILE A 689 -35.64 5.16 -14.84
C ILE A 689 -36.23 5.32 -16.26
N GLU A 690 -35.62 4.68 -17.26
CA GLU A 690 -36.06 4.73 -18.67
C GLU A 690 -35.96 3.33 -19.31
N ILE A 691 -37.03 2.86 -19.94
CA ILE A 691 -37.10 1.61 -20.71
C ILE A 691 -36.56 1.87 -22.12
N THR A 692 -35.42 1.24 -22.44
CA THR A 692 -34.68 1.43 -23.70
C THR A 692 -35.00 0.36 -24.75
N SER A 693 -35.69 -0.71 -24.37
CA SER A 693 -36.23 -1.71 -25.29
C SER A 693 -37.39 -2.46 -24.62
N PRO A 694 -38.50 -2.80 -25.31
CA PRO A 694 -38.82 -2.41 -26.68
C PRO A 694 -39.00 -0.89 -26.81
N MET A 695 -39.06 -0.39 -28.04
CA MET A 695 -39.57 0.98 -28.26
C MET A 695 -41.09 0.97 -28.14
N SER A 696 -41.67 2.07 -27.66
CA SER A 696 -43.12 2.21 -27.54
C SER A 696 -43.82 2.07 -28.90
N GLY A 697 -44.77 1.14 -29.00
CA GLY A 697 -45.45 0.78 -30.24
C GLY A 697 -44.70 -0.17 -31.17
N ALA A 698 -43.61 -0.82 -30.72
CA ALA A 698 -42.93 -1.84 -31.52
C ALA A 698 -43.81 -3.10 -31.73
N ASN A 699 -43.70 -3.73 -32.90
CA ASN A 699 -44.27 -5.05 -33.18
C ASN A 699 -43.16 -6.11 -33.17
N LEU A 700 -43.43 -7.30 -32.64
CA LEU A 700 -42.44 -8.37 -32.43
C LEU A 700 -42.92 -9.70 -33.03
N ASN A 701 -42.15 -10.28 -33.96
CA ASN A 701 -42.38 -11.60 -34.55
C ASN A 701 -41.98 -12.77 -33.63
N SER A 702 -42.14 -12.62 -32.32
CA SER A 702 -41.79 -13.65 -31.33
C SER A 702 -42.62 -13.54 -30.07
N SER A 703 -43.05 -14.68 -29.54
CA SER A 703 -43.62 -14.85 -28.19
C SER A 703 -42.58 -14.66 -27.06
N SER A 704 -41.42 -14.08 -27.36
CA SER A 704 -40.34 -13.76 -26.41
C SER A 704 -39.88 -12.31 -26.60
N MET A 705 -39.72 -11.60 -25.49
CA MET A 705 -39.26 -10.21 -25.47
C MET A 705 -38.29 -10.00 -24.31
N ILE A 706 -37.10 -9.45 -24.63
CA ILE A 706 -36.20 -8.91 -23.62
C ILE A 706 -36.52 -7.43 -23.43
N VAL A 707 -37.19 -7.07 -22.33
CA VAL A 707 -37.25 -5.67 -21.89
C VAL A 707 -35.86 -5.23 -21.41
N ARG A 708 -35.46 -3.99 -21.70
CA ARG A 708 -34.20 -3.37 -21.31
C ARG A 708 -34.47 -1.99 -20.72
N TRP A 709 -33.69 -1.58 -19.73
CA TRP A 709 -33.84 -0.29 -19.07
C TRP A 709 -32.49 0.23 -18.56
N GLU A 710 -32.37 1.55 -18.45
CA GLU A 710 -31.26 2.20 -17.74
C GLU A 710 -31.79 3.07 -16.59
N PRO A 711 -31.28 2.90 -15.36
CA PRO A 711 -31.56 3.81 -14.25
C PRO A 711 -30.70 5.07 -14.37
N GLY A 712 -31.27 6.22 -14.03
CA GLY A 712 -30.49 7.41 -13.75
C GLY A 712 -29.81 7.34 -12.38
N ALA A 713 -29.08 8.41 -12.03
CA ALA A 713 -28.44 8.53 -10.73
C ALA A 713 -29.48 8.71 -9.60
N SER A 714 -29.29 8.00 -8.49
CA SER A 714 -29.93 8.23 -7.18
C SER A 714 -28.83 8.34 -6.13
N TYR A 715 -28.96 9.26 -5.17
CA TYR A 715 -27.91 9.54 -4.19
C TYR A 715 -27.73 8.40 -3.16
N SER A 716 -28.82 7.70 -2.83
CA SER A 716 -28.78 6.46 -2.04
C SER A 716 -28.45 5.22 -2.89
N GLY A 717 -28.48 5.34 -4.22
CA GLY A 717 -28.35 4.24 -5.16
C GLY A 717 -29.61 3.36 -5.24
N ILE A 718 -29.72 2.59 -6.31
CA ILE A 718 -30.83 1.63 -6.50
C ILE A 718 -30.63 0.42 -5.58
N ALA A 719 -31.71 -0.02 -4.93
CA ALA A 719 -31.76 -1.25 -4.14
C ALA A 719 -32.19 -2.46 -5.00
N TYR A 720 -33.22 -2.27 -5.82
CA TYR A 720 -33.79 -3.28 -6.71
C TYR A 720 -34.68 -2.66 -7.79
N PHE A 721 -35.00 -3.45 -8.81
CA PHE A 721 -36.11 -3.18 -9.71
C PHE A 721 -37.24 -4.17 -9.47
N ASN A 722 -38.47 -3.72 -9.69
CA ASN A 722 -39.66 -4.55 -9.83
C ASN A 722 -40.11 -4.47 -11.29
N ILE A 723 -40.17 -5.60 -11.99
CA ILE A 723 -40.62 -5.67 -13.39
C ILE A 723 -41.93 -6.45 -13.47
N SER A 724 -42.92 -5.92 -14.19
CA SER A 724 -44.17 -6.63 -14.48
C SER A 724 -44.58 -6.45 -15.94
N ILE A 725 -45.44 -7.36 -16.41
CA ILE A 725 -46.12 -7.27 -17.70
C ILE A 725 -47.63 -7.44 -17.47
N ASP A 726 -48.44 -6.66 -18.17
CA ASP A 726 -49.92 -6.75 -18.20
C ASP A 726 -50.62 -6.71 -16.82
N GLY A 727 -49.98 -6.07 -15.83
CA GLY A 727 -50.48 -6.00 -14.46
C GLY A 727 -50.26 -7.27 -13.62
N ALA A 728 -49.48 -8.24 -14.10
CA ALA A 728 -49.03 -9.38 -13.31
C ALA A 728 -48.20 -8.97 -12.08
N ALA A 729 -48.08 -9.86 -11.11
CA ALA A 729 -47.30 -9.62 -9.90
C ALA A 729 -45.83 -9.29 -10.23
N PRO A 730 -45.26 -8.21 -9.66
CA PRO A 730 -43.93 -7.75 -10.05
C PRO A 730 -42.81 -8.70 -9.62
N VAL A 731 -41.94 -9.04 -10.56
CA VAL A 731 -40.71 -9.80 -10.34
C VAL A 731 -39.63 -8.86 -9.83
N LYS A 732 -39.15 -9.10 -8.61
CA LYS A 732 -38.05 -8.35 -8.00
C LYS A 732 -36.70 -8.85 -8.50
N VAL A 733 -35.86 -7.97 -9.03
CA VAL A 733 -34.48 -8.26 -9.47
C VAL A 733 -33.47 -7.30 -8.82
N SER A 734 -32.19 -7.64 -8.84
CA SER A 734 -31.12 -6.80 -8.25
C SER A 734 -30.91 -5.48 -9.00
N ALA A 735 -30.36 -4.48 -8.28
CA ALA A 735 -29.97 -3.18 -8.83
C ALA A 735 -28.94 -3.24 -9.99
N SER A 736 -28.25 -4.36 -10.17
CA SER A 736 -27.33 -4.62 -11.29
C SER A 736 -28.02 -5.03 -12.58
N THR A 737 -29.29 -5.46 -12.53
CA THR A 737 -30.02 -5.93 -13.71
C THR A 737 -30.39 -4.75 -14.63
N ARG A 738 -30.27 -4.96 -15.94
CA ARG A 738 -30.62 -3.98 -17.01
C ARG A 738 -31.55 -4.56 -18.08
N SER A 739 -31.97 -5.80 -17.90
CA SER A 739 -32.83 -6.51 -18.83
C SER A 739 -33.51 -7.70 -18.18
N TYR A 740 -34.72 -8.00 -18.63
CA TYR A 740 -35.50 -9.16 -18.20
C TYR A 740 -36.19 -9.79 -19.41
N GLU A 741 -36.22 -11.11 -19.49
CA GLU A 741 -36.82 -11.84 -20.60
C GLU A 741 -38.22 -12.34 -20.20
N PHE A 742 -39.22 -11.92 -20.96
CA PHE A 742 -40.56 -12.50 -20.94
C PHE A 742 -40.68 -13.52 -22.07
N THR A 743 -41.26 -14.68 -21.78
CA THR A 743 -41.43 -15.80 -22.72
C THR A 743 -42.83 -16.37 -22.65
N GLY A 744 -43.40 -16.79 -23.78
CA GLY A 744 -44.77 -17.29 -23.85
C GLY A 744 -45.81 -16.17 -23.89
N LEU A 745 -45.42 -15.00 -24.42
CA LEU A 745 -46.35 -13.93 -24.76
C LEU A 745 -47.27 -14.40 -25.90
N ALA A 746 -48.55 -14.03 -25.82
CA ALA A 746 -49.54 -14.35 -26.86
C ALA A 746 -49.57 -13.25 -27.93
N ASP A 747 -50.16 -13.50 -29.09
CA ASP A 747 -50.35 -12.44 -30.08
C ASP A 747 -51.34 -11.39 -29.53
N GLY A 748 -50.99 -10.09 -29.64
CA GLY A 748 -51.75 -8.99 -29.08
C GLY A 748 -50.90 -7.86 -28.48
N GLN A 749 -51.57 -6.87 -27.88
CA GLN A 749 -50.92 -5.74 -27.20
C GLN A 749 -50.54 -6.10 -25.76
N HIS A 750 -49.30 -5.80 -25.40
CA HIS A 750 -48.72 -5.97 -24.07
C HIS A 750 -48.24 -4.63 -23.49
N ILE A 751 -48.17 -4.54 -22.16
CA ILE A 751 -47.61 -3.38 -21.43
C ILE A 751 -46.60 -3.88 -20.40
N VAL A 752 -45.33 -3.53 -20.58
CA VAL A 752 -44.25 -3.81 -19.61
C VAL A 752 -44.01 -2.58 -18.73
N LYS A 753 -43.79 -2.81 -17.42
CA LYS A 753 -43.49 -1.77 -16.42
C LYS A 753 -42.22 -2.11 -15.67
N VAL A 754 -41.39 -1.10 -15.40
CA VAL A 754 -40.16 -1.22 -14.59
C VAL A 754 -40.17 -0.15 -13.50
N THR A 755 -40.36 -0.57 -12.26
CA THR A 755 -40.23 0.30 -11.07
C THR A 755 -38.83 0.20 -10.50
N ALA A 756 -38.10 1.31 -10.47
CA ALA A 756 -36.84 1.44 -9.74
C ALA A 756 -37.11 1.84 -8.28
N VAL A 757 -36.46 1.20 -7.32
CA VAL A 757 -36.57 1.52 -5.88
C VAL A 757 -35.18 1.79 -5.31
N SER A 758 -34.99 2.95 -4.67
CA SER A 758 -33.71 3.34 -4.05
C SER A 758 -33.48 2.65 -2.70
N ASN A 759 -32.24 2.69 -2.20
CA ASN A 759 -31.94 2.18 -0.86
C ASN A 759 -32.67 2.99 0.23
N ALA A 760 -32.89 4.29 0.02
CA ALA A 760 -33.73 5.16 0.85
C ALA A 760 -35.25 4.95 0.69
N ARG A 761 -35.68 4.00 -0.17
CA ARG A 761 -37.08 3.61 -0.43
C ARG A 761 -37.93 4.62 -1.21
N ASN A 762 -37.29 5.56 -1.90
CA ASN A 762 -37.93 6.35 -2.95
C ASN A 762 -38.11 5.49 -4.21
N SER A 763 -39.06 5.81 -5.08
CA SER A 763 -39.37 4.94 -6.24
C SER A 763 -40.09 5.65 -7.38
N THR A 764 -39.69 5.33 -8.62
CA THR A 764 -40.37 5.75 -9.85
C THR A 764 -40.59 4.55 -10.75
N THR A 765 -41.63 4.60 -11.58
CA THR A 765 -41.96 3.57 -12.58
C THR A 765 -41.97 4.18 -13.97
N ASP A 766 -41.39 3.48 -14.93
CA ASP A 766 -41.59 3.71 -16.36
C ASP A 766 -42.39 2.55 -16.97
N GLU A 767 -43.14 2.82 -18.05
CA GLU A 767 -44.00 1.84 -18.71
C GLU A 767 -44.07 2.03 -20.24
N VAL A 768 -43.98 0.91 -20.96
CA VAL A 768 -43.93 0.87 -22.43
C VAL A 768 -44.90 -0.19 -22.95
N SER A 769 -45.64 0.14 -24.01
CA SER A 769 -46.51 -0.79 -24.73
C SER A 769 -45.91 -1.24 -26.05
N PHE A 770 -46.23 -2.48 -26.44
CA PHE A 770 -45.75 -3.13 -27.66
C PHE A 770 -46.77 -4.19 -28.12
N THR A 771 -46.58 -4.73 -29.32
CA THR A 771 -47.42 -5.78 -29.90
C THR A 771 -46.58 -7.03 -30.17
N VAL A 772 -47.11 -8.21 -29.85
CA VAL A 772 -46.60 -9.49 -30.33
C VAL A 772 -47.50 -9.97 -31.46
N ASP A 773 -46.89 -10.46 -32.54
CA ASP A 773 -47.58 -11.03 -33.70
C ASP A 773 -46.69 -12.07 -34.38
N THR A 774 -46.98 -13.35 -34.12
CA THR A 774 -46.20 -14.50 -34.58
C THR A 774 -46.78 -15.18 -35.83
N VAL A 775 -47.78 -14.57 -36.47
CA VAL A 775 -48.54 -15.18 -37.57
C VAL A 775 -47.96 -14.76 -38.92
N ALA A 776 -47.43 -15.72 -39.70
CA ALA A 776 -46.96 -15.45 -41.05
C ALA A 776 -48.11 -15.04 -42.00
N PRO A 777 -47.95 -13.98 -42.81
CA PRO A 777 -49.05 -13.42 -43.59
C PRO A 777 -49.56 -14.37 -44.66
N SER A 778 -50.85 -14.27 -44.96
CA SER A 778 -51.46 -15.01 -46.07
C SER A 778 -50.86 -14.61 -47.43
N LEU A 779 -50.58 -15.62 -48.27
CA LEU A 779 -50.06 -15.46 -49.64
C LEU A 779 -50.40 -16.68 -50.49
N THR A 780 -51.00 -16.47 -51.67
CA THR A 780 -51.42 -17.51 -52.63
C THR A 780 -51.30 -17.00 -54.07
N ILE A 781 -50.57 -17.71 -54.94
CA ILE A 781 -50.51 -17.39 -56.38
C ILE A 781 -51.80 -17.88 -57.05
N LEU A 782 -52.43 -17.02 -57.87
CA LEU A 782 -53.73 -17.27 -58.50
C LEU A 782 -53.58 -17.68 -59.98
N THR A 783 -52.82 -16.91 -60.76
CA THR A 783 -52.51 -17.21 -62.16
C THR A 783 -51.05 -16.86 -62.48
N PRO A 784 -50.40 -17.55 -63.43
CA PRO A 784 -50.86 -18.76 -64.12
C PRO A 784 -50.86 -19.99 -63.21
N LEU A 785 -51.33 -21.12 -63.75
CA LEU A 785 -51.20 -22.42 -63.09
C LEU A 785 -49.80 -23.00 -63.35
N ASN A 786 -49.37 -23.92 -62.48
CA ASN A 786 -48.06 -24.53 -62.60
C ASN A 786 -47.99 -25.44 -63.84
N GLY A 787 -47.15 -25.08 -64.81
CA GLY A 787 -46.99 -25.77 -66.09
C GLY A 787 -47.73 -25.13 -67.27
N THR A 788 -48.30 -23.93 -67.12
CA THR A 788 -48.88 -23.17 -68.24
C THR A 788 -47.80 -22.85 -69.29
N LEU A 789 -48.13 -23.13 -70.56
CA LEU A 789 -47.39 -22.75 -71.76
C LEU A 789 -47.79 -21.33 -72.20
N PHE A 790 -46.86 -20.59 -72.81
CA PHE A 790 -47.09 -19.27 -73.41
C PHE A 790 -46.37 -19.13 -74.76
N ASP A 791 -47.07 -18.58 -75.74
CA ASP A 791 -46.60 -18.20 -77.08
C ASP A 791 -45.76 -16.91 -77.10
N GLN A 792 -45.49 -16.31 -75.94
CA GLN A 792 -44.92 -14.96 -75.80
C GLN A 792 -43.89 -14.89 -74.66
N SER A 793 -42.80 -14.15 -74.89
CA SER A 793 -41.74 -13.85 -73.91
C SER A 793 -42.14 -12.86 -72.80
N THR A 794 -43.44 -12.57 -72.69
CA THR A 794 -44.03 -11.62 -71.74
C THR A 794 -45.30 -12.20 -71.13
N MET A 795 -45.43 -12.19 -69.81
CA MET A 795 -46.62 -12.73 -69.12
C MET A 795 -46.89 -12.00 -67.79
N THR A 796 -48.14 -12.04 -67.32
CA THR A 796 -48.52 -11.45 -66.01
C THR A 796 -48.83 -12.55 -65.00
N ILE A 797 -48.14 -12.51 -63.85
CA ILE A 797 -48.42 -13.35 -62.69
C ILE A 797 -49.27 -12.56 -61.70
N THR A 798 -50.26 -13.22 -61.09
CA THR A 798 -51.20 -12.63 -60.11
C THR A 798 -51.28 -13.48 -58.84
N TRP A 799 -51.56 -12.84 -57.71
CA TRP A 799 -51.64 -13.48 -56.40
C TRP A 799 -52.56 -12.70 -55.45
N GLU A 800 -53.04 -13.39 -54.42
CA GLU A 800 -53.72 -12.81 -53.26
C GLU A 800 -52.76 -12.83 -52.06
N ALA A 801 -52.74 -11.76 -51.29
CA ALA A 801 -51.86 -11.58 -50.12
C ALA A 801 -52.56 -10.76 -49.04
N GLU A 802 -52.07 -10.83 -47.82
CA GLU A 802 -52.60 -10.08 -46.68
C GLU A 802 -52.52 -8.55 -46.88
N ALA A 803 -53.39 -7.80 -46.20
CA ALA A 803 -53.37 -6.35 -46.21
C ALA A 803 -52.39 -5.78 -45.17
N ASN A 804 -51.81 -4.61 -45.47
CA ASN A 804 -50.91 -3.85 -44.58
C ASN A 804 -49.52 -4.49 -44.35
N LEU A 805 -49.02 -5.25 -45.32
CA LEU A 805 -47.67 -5.80 -45.30
C LEU A 805 -46.59 -4.71 -45.17
N ALA A 806 -45.45 -5.04 -44.55
CA ALA A 806 -44.26 -4.17 -44.51
C ALA A 806 -43.48 -4.21 -45.83
N SER A 807 -43.50 -5.33 -46.57
CA SER A 807 -42.93 -5.40 -47.92
C SER A 807 -43.52 -6.53 -48.76
N MET A 808 -43.40 -6.38 -50.08
CA MET A 808 -43.68 -7.41 -51.08
C MET A 808 -42.53 -7.48 -52.08
N HIS A 809 -42.18 -8.69 -52.52
CA HIS A 809 -41.08 -8.95 -53.44
C HIS A 809 -41.38 -10.08 -54.42
N TYR A 810 -40.72 -10.09 -55.57
CA TYR A 810 -40.69 -11.23 -56.49
C TYR A 810 -39.28 -11.55 -57.00
N ARG A 811 -39.08 -12.75 -57.54
CA ARG A 811 -37.90 -13.11 -58.35
C ARG A 811 -38.23 -14.18 -59.39
N VAL A 812 -37.37 -14.32 -60.39
CA VAL A 812 -37.42 -15.37 -61.41
C VAL A 812 -36.11 -16.16 -61.36
N ASP A 813 -36.18 -17.48 -61.50
CA ASP A 813 -35.05 -18.44 -61.56
C ASP A 813 -33.99 -18.30 -60.45
N GLY A 814 -34.40 -17.87 -59.26
CA GLY A 814 -33.51 -17.70 -58.11
C GLY A 814 -32.61 -16.46 -58.18
N LEU A 815 -32.86 -15.53 -59.11
CA LEU A 815 -32.19 -14.21 -59.18
C LEU A 815 -32.50 -13.34 -57.94
N ALA A 816 -31.91 -12.15 -57.88
CA ALA A 816 -32.15 -11.20 -56.80
C ALA A 816 -33.65 -10.86 -56.65
N TRP A 817 -34.10 -10.71 -55.40
CA TRP A 817 -35.45 -10.23 -55.09
C TRP A 817 -35.62 -8.79 -55.59
N GLN A 818 -36.64 -8.58 -56.41
CA GLN A 818 -37.11 -7.27 -56.83
C GLN A 818 -38.28 -6.83 -55.93
N ALA A 819 -38.26 -5.57 -55.49
CA ALA A 819 -39.31 -5.02 -54.63
C ALA A 819 -40.58 -4.69 -55.44
N LEU A 820 -41.72 -4.86 -54.78
CA LEU A 820 -43.05 -4.47 -55.25
C LEU A 820 -43.63 -3.43 -54.28
N SER A 821 -44.75 -2.80 -54.63
CA SER A 821 -45.54 -2.07 -53.64
C SER A 821 -46.15 -3.07 -52.63
N ASN A 822 -46.25 -2.67 -51.36
CA ASN A 822 -46.60 -3.58 -50.26
C ASN A 822 -47.94 -4.31 -50.42
N ASN A 823 -48.89 -3.75 -51.17
CA ASN A 823 -50.18 -4.38 -51.46
C ASN A 823 -50.34 -4.68 -52.97
N ALA A 824 -49.25 -4.97 -53.68
CA ALA A 824 -49.30 -5.46 -55.05
C ALA A 824 -49.98 -6.83 -55.11
N VAL A 825 -50.82 -7.04 -56.13
CA VAL A 825 -51.55 -8.31 -56.41
C VAL A 825 -51.15 -8.94 -57.75
N SER A 826 -50.22 -8.31 -58.48
CA SER A 826 -49.70 -8.82 -59.75
C SER A 826 -48.37 -8.14 -60.12
N THR A 827 -47.62 -8.77 -61.02
CA THR A 827 -46.54 -8.13 -61.78
C THR A 827 -46.44 -8.75 -63.17
N THR A 828 -45.94 -7.98 -64.14
CA THR A 828 -45.61 -8.48 -65.48
C THR A 828 -44.14 -8.83 -65.54
N LEU A 829 -43.84 -9.98 -66.13
CA LEU A 829 -42.50 -10.46 -66.43
C LEU A 829 -42.25 -10.29 -67.93
N GLU A 830 -41.10 -9.75 -68.30
CA GLU A 830 -40.73 -9.46 -69.69
C GLU A 830 -39.34 -10.04 -70.00
N GLY A 831 -39.11 -10.40 -71.26
CA GLY A 831 -37.82 -10.92 -71.73
C GLY A 831 -37.53 -12.35 -71.29
N LEU A 832 -38.58 -13.14 -71.01
CA LEU A 832 -38.45 -14.58 -70.76
C LEU A 832 -38.04 -15.32 -72.05
N THR A 833 -37.29 -16.40 -71.91
CA THR A 833 -36.71 -17.19 -73.01
C THR A 833 -37.44 -18.51 -73.17
N ASP A 834 -37.44 -19.10 -74.38
CA ASP A 834 -38.04 -20.43 -74.59
C ASP A 834 -37.49 -21.46 -73.59
N GLY A 835 -38.37 -22.22 -72.96
CA GLY A 835 -38.07 -23.16 -71.89
C GLY A 835 -38.77 -22.87 -70.55
N PRO A 836 -38.44 -23.63 -69.49
CA PRO A 836 -39.12 -23.55 -68.20
C PRO A 836 -38.55 -22.45 -67.29
N HIS A 837 -39.42 -21.60 -66.74
CA HIS A 837 -39.07 -20.55 -65.78
C HIS A 837 -39.78 -20.77 -64.43
N ARG A 838 -39.09 -20.54 -63.31
CA ARG A 838 -39.64 -20.63 -61.95
C ARG A 838 -39.71 -19.27 -61.28
N ILE A 839 -40.92 -18.86 -60.92
CA ILE A 839 -41.23 -17.54 -60.37
C ILE A 839 -41.55 -17.68 -58.87
N GLU A 840 -41.04 -16.77 -58.05
CA GLU A 840 -41.26 -16.72 -56.60
C GLU A 840 -41.81 -15.36 -56.17
N ILE A 841 -42.81 -15.38 -55.29
CA ILE A 841 -43.39 -14.19 -54.62
C ILE A 841 -43.13 -14.32 -53.11
N LYS A 842 -42.80 -13.20 -52.45
CA LYS A 842 -42.62 -13.10 -51.00
C LYS A 842 -43.40 -11.92 -50.40
N ALA A 843 -44.10 -12.18 -49.31
CA ALA A 843 -44.77 -11.22 -48.44
C ALA A 843 -44.08 -11.15 -47.07
N THR A 844 -44.03 -9.96 -46.46
CA THR A 844 -43.52 -9.73 -45.09
C THR A 844 -44.43 -8.74 -44.36
N ASP A 845 -44.89 -9.07 -43.16
CA ASP A 845 -45.78 -8.21 -42.34
C ASP A 845 -45.04 -7.15 -41.49
N LEU A 846 -45.79 -6.40 -40.66
CA LEU A 846 -45.29 -5.32 -39.79
C LEU A 846 -44.51 -5.79 -38.55
N ALA A 847 -44.56 -7.07 -38.19
CA ALA A 847 -43.75 -7.67 -37.14
C ALA A 847 -42.47 -8.34 -37.70
N GLY A 848 -42.49 -8.67 -38.99
CA GLY A 848 -41.39 -9.30 -39.73
C GLY A 848 -41.57 -10.80 -39.97
N ASN A 849 -42.79 -11.36 -39.90
CA ASN A 849 -43.01 -12.74 -40.37
C ASN A 849 -43.07 -12.78 -41.90
N GLU A 850 -42.58 -13.86 -42.52
CA GLU A 850 -42.50 -13.98 -43.99
C GLU A 850 -43.31 -15.16 -44.54
N ALA A 851 -43.93 -14.96 -45.70
CA ALA A 851 -44.55 -16.02 -46.50
C ALA A 851 -44.01 -16.01 -47.93
N VAL A 852 -43.67 -17.19 -48.46
CA VAL A 852 -43.15 -17.37 -49.83
C VAL A 852 -44.01 -18.38 -50.61
N ARG A 853 -44.25 -18.10 -51.89
CA ARG A 853 -44.93 -19.00 -52.85
C ARG A 853 -44.16 -19.04 -54.17
N ASN A 854 -44.36 -20.09 -54.96
CA ASN A 854 -43.71 -20.24 -56.27
C ASN A 854 -44.59 -20.97 -57.29
N VAL A 855 -44.35 -20.70 -58.57
CA VAL A 855 -45.00 -21.34 -59.72
C VAL A 855 -43.97 -21.56 -60.84
N THR A 856 -44.12 -22.62 -61.63
CA THR A 856 -43.33 -22.87 -62.84
C THR A 856 -44.19 -22.66 -64.08
N ILE A 857 -43.63 -22.05 -65.13
CA ILE A 857 -44.24 -21.87 -66.45
C ILE A 857 -43.29 -22.35 -67.54
N ILE A 858 -43.79 -22.46 -68.78
CA ILE A 858 -42.97 -22.75 -69.95
C ILE A 858 -43.27 -21.68 -71.02
N ILE A 859 -42.22 -21.13 -71.62
CA ILE A 859 -42.31 -20.25 -72.79
C ILE A 859 -41.94 -21.05 -74.04
N ASP A 860 -42.66 -20.85 -75.14
CA ASP A 860 -42.41 -21.52 -76.41
C ASP A 860 -42.90 -20.65 -77.58
N THR A 861 -41.99 -19.87 -78.17
CA THR A 861 -42.30 -18.82 -79.18
C THR A 861 -42.06 -19.24 -80.63
N VAL A 862 -41.89 -20.56 -80.89
CA VAL A 862 -41.47 -21.09 -82.19
C VAL A 862 -42.66 -21.66 -82.97
N ALA A 863 -42.88 -21.20 -84.20
CA ALA A 863 -43.99 -21.66 -85.04
C ALA A 863 -43.69 -22.99 -85.76
N PRO A 864 -44.65 -23.94 -85.79
CA PRO A 864 -44.47 -25.24 -86.45
C PRO A 864 -44.39 -25.15 -87.97
N THR A 865 -43.87 -26.22 -88.59
CA THR A 865 -43.63 -26.36 -90.04
C THR A 865 -44.16 -27.70 -90.56
N ALA A 866 -44.32 -27.88 -91.88
CA ALA A 866 -44.83 -29.15 -92.45
C ALA A 866 -44.29 -29.52 -93.85
N VAL A 867 -44.38 -30.82 -94.18
CA VAL A 867 -43.90 -31.44 -95.43
C VAL A 867 -45.01 -32.26 -96.11
N ILE A 868 -45.17 -32.17 -97.44
CA ILE A 868 -46.29 -32.77 -98.21
C ILE A 868 -45.78 -33.83 -99.21
N THR A 869 -46.49 -34.96 -99.36
CA THR A 869 -46.22 -36.02 -100.36
C THR A 869 -47.50 -36.69 -100.84
N PRO A 870 -47.67 -37.03 -102.14
CA PRO A 870 -46.79 -36.72 -103.28
C PRO A 870 -46.97 -35.26 -103.74
N HIS A 871 -45.88 -34.64 -104.21
CA HIS A 871 -45.88 -33.21 -104.57
C HIS A 871 -45.34 -32.89 -105.99
N THR A 872 -45.18 -33.90 -106.86
CA THR A 872 -44.70 -33.72 -108.25
C THR A 872 -45.44 -34.61 -109.25
N GLY A 873 -45.46 -34.19 -110.53
CA GLY A 873 -46.06 -34.92 -111.65
C GLY A 873 -47.52 -34.58 -111.94
N LEU A 874 -48.09 -35.24 -112.96
CA LEU A 874 -49.55 -35.30 -113.14
C LEU A 874 -50.09 -36.37 -112.21
N LEU A 875 -51.00 -35.98 -111.31
CA LEU A 875 -51.56 -36.86 -110.29
C LEU A 875 -52.82 -37.57 -110.82
N ASN A 876 -53.12 -38.73 -110.24
CA ASN A 876 -54.38 -39.42 -110.54
C ASN A 876 -55.52 -38.71 -109.79
N ILE A 877 -56.74 -38.78 -110.32
CA ILE A 877 -57.93 -38.25 -109.63
C ILE A 877 -58.23 -39.00 -108.31
N THR A 878 -57.54 -40.12 -108.05
CA THR A 878 -57.59 -40.90 -106.81
C THR A 878 -56.37 -40.70 -105.89
N THR A 879 -55.54 -39.68 -106.11
CA THR A 879 -54.32 -39.46 -105.31
C THR A 879 -54.63 -39.00 -103.87
N VAL A 880 -53.94 -39.60 -102.90
CA VAL A 880 -54.00 -39.24 -101.47
C VAL A 880 -52.76 -38.44 -101.08
N PHE A 881 -52.93 -37.41 -100.25
CA PHE A 881 -51.85 -36.59 -99.73
C PHE A 881 -51.53 -36.93 -98.27
N HIS A 882 -50.24 -36.94 -97.94
CA HIS A 882 -49.68 -37.11 -96.61
C HIS A 882 -48.94 -35.81 -96.22
N ILE A 883 -49.17 -35.36 -94.99
CA ILE A 883 -48.59 -34.17 -94.38
C ILE A 883 -47.95 -34.60 -93.06
N GLY A 884 -46.72 -34.17 -92.77
CA GLY A 884 -46.07 -34.35 -91.46
C GLY A 884 -45.58 -33.02 -90.91
N PHE A 885 -45.74 -32.81 -89.60
CA PHE A 885 -45.40 -31.57 -88.87
C PHE A 885 -44.06 -31.69 -88.11
N SER A 886 -43.40 -30.57 -87.78
CA SER A 886 -42.13 -30.56 -87.04
C SER A 886 -42.26 -30.97 -85.56
N GLU A 887 -43.38 -30.65 -84.92
CA GLU A 887 -43.64 -30.93 -83.50
C GLU A 887 -45.08 -31.34 -83.22
N VAL A 888 -45.47 -31.32 -81.94
CA VAL A 888 -46.80 -31.71 -81.47
C VAL A 888 -47.78 -30.57 -81.72
N MET A 889 -48.60 -30.73 -82.75
CA MET A 889 -49.70 -29.83 -83.07
C MET A 889 -50.85 -29.99 -82.06
N ASN A 890 -51.58 -28.91 -81.78
CA ASN A 890 -52.92 -29.02 -81.23
C ASN A 890 -53.83 -29.66 -82.30
N GLU A 891 -54.18 -30.94 -82.14
CA GLU A 891 -54.96 -31.72 -83.12
C GLU A 891 -56.25 -31.03 -83.58
N THR A 892 -56.90 -30.24 -82.72
CA THR A 892 -58.16 -29.55 -83.03
C THR A 892 -57.99 -28.34 -83.95
N SER A 893 -56.77 -27.83 -84.08
CA SER A 893 -56.42 -26.72 -84.97
C SER A 893 -56.13 -27.16 -86.41
N ILE A 894 -55.80 -28.45 -86.62
CA ILE A 894 -55.25 -28.93 -87.88
C ILE A 894 -56.31 -28.89 -88.98
N PHE A 895 -56.08 -28.06 -89.98
CA PHE A 895 -56.96 -27.87 -91.12
C PHE A 895 -56.22 -28.16 -92.42
N VAL A 896 -56.81 -28.98 -93.29
CA VAL A 896 -56.31 -29.29 -94.63
C VAL A 896 -57.48 -29.33 -95.58
N ALA A 897 -57.39 -28.61 -96.70
CA ALA A 897 -58.44 -28.55 -97.73
C ALA A 897 -57.84 -28.34 -99.12
N ILE A 898 -58.66 -28.59 -100.15
CA ILE A 898 -58.35 -28.30 -101.55
C ILE A 898 -59.47 -27.40 -102.10
N GLU A 899 -59.10 -26.31 -102.78
CA GLU A 899 -60.04 -25.30 -103.24
C GLU A 899 -61.08 -25.91 -104.20
N GLY A 900 -62.35 -25.80 -103.83
CA GLY A 900 -63.48 -26.37 -104.59
C GLY A 900 -63.65 -27.88 -104.50
N ILE A 901 -62.81 -28.60 -103.73
CA ILE A 901 -62.82 -30.07 -103.64
C ILE A 901 -63.02 -30.52 -102.20
N SER A 902 -64.11 -31.25 -101.97
CA SER A 902 -64.34 -31.95 -100.69
C SER A 902 -63.34 -33.09 -100.54
N GLY A 903 -62.99 -33.43 -99.29
CA GLY A 903 -62.14 -34.56 -98.98
C GLY A 903 -62.41 -35.15 -97.60
N GLN A 904 -61.81 -36.31 -97.34
CA GLN A 904 -61.76 -36.92 -96.02
C GLN A 904 -60.36 -36.69 -95.44
N MET A 905 -60.30 -36.22 -94.20
CA MET A 905 -59.07 -36.01 -93.45
C MET A 905 -58.97 -37.07 -92.34
N ASN A 906 -57.78 -37.58 -92.09
CA ASN A 906 -57.45 -38.29 -90.87
C ASN A 906 -56.12 -37.76 -90.32
N SER A 907 -56.13 -37.24 -89.10
CA SER A 907 -55.03 -36.51 -88.45
C SER A 907 -54.70 -37.09 -87.09
N ASN A 908 -53.45 -36.89 -86.67
CA ASN A 908 -53.01 -36.93 -85.29
C ASN A 908 -52.04 -35.76 -85.01
N ASP A 909 -51.55 -35.71 -83.78
CA ASP A 909 -50.63 -34.70 -83.24
C ASP A 909 -49.41 -34.35 -84.10
N ARG A 910 -49.00 -35.20 -85.04
CA ARG A 910 -47.80 -35.00 -85.88
C ARG A 910 -47.97 -35.27 -87.38
N ASN A 911 -49.04 -35.93 -87.81
CA ASN A 911 -49.26 -36.27 -89.21
C ASN A 911 -50.74 -36.18 -89.62
N THR A 912 -50.99 -35.70 -90.82
CA THR A 912 -52.31 -35.67 -91.46
C THR A 912 -52.29 -36.39 -92.79
N THR A 913 -53.40 -37.05 -93.11
CA THR A 913 -53.69 -37.58 -94.44
C THR A 913 -54.96 -36.94 -94.99
N PHE A 914 -54.97 -36.60 -96.28
CA PHE A 914 -56.09 -35.97 -96.96
C PHE A 914 -56.41 -36.70 -98.26
N VAL A 915 -57.64 -37.22 -98.33
CA VAL A 915 -58.19 -37.97 -99.48
C VAL A 915 -59.21 -37.07 -100.20
N PRO A 916 -58.88 -36.44 -101.33
CA PRO A 916 -59.84 -35.66 -102.10
C PRO A 916 -60.90 -36.55 -102.78
N ILE A 917 -62.11 -36.01 -102.92
CA ILE A 917 -63.25 -36.67 -103.54
C ILE A 917 -63.73 -35.80 -104.70
N GLY A 918 -63.78 -36.38 -105.91
CA GLY A 918 -64.30 -35.68 -107.10
C GLY A 918 -63.28 -34.81 -107.85
N LEU A 919 -61.98 -35.11 -107.76
CA LEU A 919 -60.99 -34.51 -108.67
C LEU A 919 -61.38 -34.78 -110.14
N GLY A 920 -61.47 -33.72 -110.93
CA GLY A 920 -61.79 -33.77 -112.35
C GLY A 920 -60.56 -34.15 -113.20
N TYR A 921 -60.81 -34.83 -114.31
CA TYR A 921 -59.79 -35.15 -115.32
C TYR A 921 -59.34 -33.91 -116.11
N ASN A 922 -58.04 -33.64 -116.15
CA ASN A 922 -57.37 -32.48 -116.75
C ASN A 922 -57.80 -31.13 -116.14
N GLN A 923 -57.52 -30.93 -114.86
CA GLN A 923 -57.81 -29.70 -114.11
C GLN A 923 -56.70 -29.38 -113.09
N GLU A 924 -56.48 -28.09 -112.80
CA GLU A 924 -55.56 -27.59 -111.75
C GLU A 924 -56.32 -27.39 -110.42
N TYR A 925 -55.64 -27.66 -109.30
CA TYR A 925 -56.16 -27.48 -107.95
C TYR A 925 -55.14 -26.81 -107.01
N THR A 926 -55.64 -26.06 -106.03
CA THR A 926 -54.86 -25.49 -104.91
C THR A 926 -55.17 -26.23 -103.61
N MET A 927 -54.15 -26.53 -102.81
CA MET A 927 -54.24 -27.14 -101.48
C MET A 927 -53.80 -26.13 -100.41
N VAL A 928 -54.49 -26.11 -99.26
CA VAL A 928 -54.19 -25.24 -98.10
C VAL A 928 -54.09 -26.09 -96.84
N ILE A 929 -53.09 -25.82 -96.00
CA ILE A 929 -52.82 -26.46 -94.70
C ILE A 929 -52.70 -25.36 -93.64
N ARG A 930 -53.28 -25.56 -92.45
CA ARG A 930 -53.14 -24.69 -91.27
C ARG A 930 -53.16 -25.48 -89.97
N GLY A 931 -52.69 -24.86 -88.88
CA GLY A 931 -52.82 -25.36 -87.51
C GLY A 931 -51.99 -24.51 -86.53
N CYS A 932 -51.93 -24.92 -85.27
CA CYS A 932 -51.00 -24.40 -84.27
C CYS A 932 -50.47 -25.52 -83.37
N ASP A 933 -49.40 -25.25 -82.62
CA ASP A 933 -48.85 -26.14 -81.59
C ASP A 933 -49.65 -26.10 -80.27
N LEU A 934 -49.05 -26.58 -79.17
CA LEU A 934 -49.65 -26.60 -77.83
C LEU A 934 -49.48 -25.29 -77.03
N ALA A 935 -48.62 -24.37 -77.45
CA ALA A 935 -48.44 -23.05 -76.85
C ALA A 935 -49.33 -21.98 -77.51
N GLY A 936 -49.50 -22.07 -78.83
CA GLY A 936 -50.39 -21.25 -79.64
C GLY A 936 -49.86 -20.87 -81.03
N ASN A 937 -48.59 -21.16 -81.36
CA ASN A 937 -47.95 -20.57 -82.55
C ASN A 937 -48.53 -21.13 -83.86
N GLU A 938 -48.88 -20.25 -84.80
CA GLU A 938 -49.62 -20.62 -86.03
C GLU A 938 -48.73 -21.07 -87.21
N LEU A 939 -49.23 -22.06 -87.96
CA LEU A 939 -48.72 -22.56 -89.24
C LEU A 939 -49.76 -22.36 -90.35
N SER A 940 -49.32 -21.93 -91.54
CA SER A 940 -50.16 -21.79 -92.73
C SER A 940 -49.35 -22.01 -94.03
N ILE A 941 -49.78 -22.93 -94.90
CA ILE A 941 -49.10 -23.32 -96.16
C ILE A 941 -50.11 -23.46 -97.31
N THR A 942 -49.70 -23.13 -98.54
CA THR A 942 -50.50 -23.27 -99.78
C THR A 942 -49.67 -23.90 -100.92
N TRP A 943 -50.26 -24.81 -101.71
CA TRP A 943 -49.59 -25.59 -102.79
C TRP A 943 -50.54 -25.93 -103.98
N LYS A 944 -50.06 -26.49 -105.12
CA LYS A 944 -50.85 -26.73 -106.36
C LYS A 944 -50.48 -27.98 -107.20
N PHE A 945 -51.43 -28.59 -107.93
CA PHE A 945 -51.23 -29.79 -108.79
C PHE A 945 -52.29 -30.02 -109.92
N ASN A 946 -52.06 -30.98 -110.85
CA ASN A 946 -52.84 -31.27 -112.09
C ASN A 946 -53.17 -32.78 -112.36
N THR A 947 -54.09 -33.13 -113.30
CA THR A 947 -54.66 -34.50 -113.53
C THR A 947 -54.78 -35.02 -115.01
N THR A 948 -55.29 -36.26 -115.27
CA THR A 948 -55.14 -37.12 -116.52
C THR A 948 -56.37 -37.26 -117.48
N GLN A 949 -56.38 -38.16 -118.51
CA GLN A 949 -57.43 -38.29 -119.59
C GLN A 949 -57.54 -39.67 -120.36
N VAL A 950 -58.60 -40.52 -120.24
CA VAL A 950 -59.00 -41.67 -121.17
C VAL A 950 -60.49 -42.13 -121.02
N ALA A 951 -61.04 -43.03 -121.86
CA ALA A 951 -62.46 -43.51 -121.87
C ALA A 951 -62.73 -44.94 -122.47
N GLU A 952 -64.00 -45.38 -122.58
CA GLU A 952 -64.48 -46.69 -123.11
C GLU A 952 -65.73 -46.58 -124.03
N MET A 953 -66.09 -47.64 -124.77
CA MET A 953 -67.31 -47.77 -125.60
C MET A 953 -67.95 -49.17 -125.49
N VAL A 954 -69.28 -49.30 -125.51
CA VAL A 954 -70.02 -50.58 -125.42
C VAL A 954 -71.28 -50.61 -126.29
N GLY A 955 -71.94 -51.77 -126.38
CA GLY A 955 -73.31 -51.89 -126.88
C GLY A 955 -73.84 -53.33 -126.88
N TYR A 956 -75.04 -53.53 -127.44
CA TYR A 956 -75.71 -54.83 -127.57
C TYR A 956 -76.15 -55.11 -129.01
N LEU A 957 -76.32 -56.39 -129.34
CA LEU A 957 -76.79 -56.89 -130.62
C LEU A 957 -77.95 -57.89 -130.43
N ARG A 958 -79.09 -57.63 -131.08
CA ARG A 958 -80.32 -58.43 -130.98
C ARG A 958 -80.95 -58.72 -132.34
N ASP A 959 -81.81 -59.73 -132.40
CA ASP A 959 -82.65 -59.97 -133.56
C ASP A 959 -83.96 -59.16 -133.51
N ALA A 960 -84.73 -59.22 -134.59
CA ALA A 960 -86.02 -58.53 -134.71
C ALA A 960 -87.07 -58.97 -133.66
N ASP A 961 -86.93 -60.17 -133.08
CA ASP A 961 -87.77 -60.69 -131.99
C ASP A 961 -87.20 -60.33 -130.59
N GLY A 962 -86.09 -59.58 -130.53
CA GLY A 962 -85.46 -59.06 -129.31
C GLY A 962 -84.48 -60.02 -128.62
N LYS A 963 -84.22 -61.19 -129.20
CA LYS A 963 -83.30 -62.20 -128.66
C LYS A 963 -81.85 -61.83 -128.96
N ALA A 964 -80.94 -62.22 -128.06
CA ALA A 964 -79.51 -61.90 -128.16
C ALA A 964 -78.83 -62.59 -129.35
N ILE A 965 -77.98 -61.85 -130.08
CA ILE A 965 -77.15 -62.39 -131.16
C ILE A 965 -75.71 -62.55 -130.68
N ALA A 966 -75.37 -63.78 -130.28
CA ALA A 966 -74.03 -64.15 -129.82
C ALA A 966 -73.05 -64.50 -130.95
N ASN A 967 -71.75 -64.29 -130.71
CA ASN A 967 -70.68 -64.57 -131.66
C ASN A 967 -70.87 -63.86 -133.02
N ALA A 968 -71.25 -62.59 -133.01
CA ALA A 968 -71.14 -61.68 -134.15
C ALA A 968 -69.83 -60.88 -134.05
N THR A 969 -69.30 -60.43 -135.19
CA THR A 969 -68.05 -59.64 -135.24
C THR A 969 -68.38 -58.17 -135.43
N LEU A 970 -67.71 -57.29 -134.68
CA LEU A 970 -67.83 -55.83 -134.82
C LEU A 970 -66.47 -55.18 -135.08
N THR A 971 -66.43 -54.17 -135.94
CA THR A 971 -65.20 -53.45 -136.30
C THR A 971 -65.44 -51.94 -136.35
N LEU A 972 -64.59 -51.16 -135.67
CA LEU A 972 -64.57 -49.70 -135.73
C LEU A 972 -63.64 -49.18 -136.83
N SER A 973 -63.92 -48.00 -137.37
CA SER A 973 -63.10 -47.33 -138.40
C SER A 973 -61.67 -46.97 -137.98
N ASN A 974 -61.31 -47.08 -136.69
CA ASN A 974 -59.94 -46.96 -136.19
C ASN A 974 -59.16 -48.29 -136.19
N GLY A 975 -59.78 -49.39 -136.67
CA GLY A 975 -59.18 -50.73 -136.71
C GLY A 975 -59.36 -51.55 -135.44
N ALA A 976 -59.99 -51.02 -134.39
CA ALA A 976 -60.36 -51.82 -133.23
C ALA A 976 -61.51 -52.78 -133.58
N SER A 977 -61.47 -54.01 -133.05
CA SER A 977 -62.50 -55.03 -133.25
C SER A 977 -62.93 -55.68 -131.95
N ALA A 978 -64.18 -56.14 -131.91
CA ALA A 978 -64.82 -56.81 -130.77
C ALA A 978 -65.76 -57.92 -131.28
N THR A 979 -66.20 -58.81 -130.38
CA THR A 979 -67.16 -59.89 -130.69
C THR A 979 -68.25 -59.95 -129.64
N THR A 980 -69.49 -60.29 -130.02
CA THR A 980 -70.60 -60.34 -129.06
C THR A 980 -70.59 -61.57 -128.16
N ASP A 981 -70.87 -61.35 -126.87
CA ASP A 981 -71.04 -62.41 -125.87
C ASP A 981 -72.37 -63.19 -126.06
N ALA A 982 -72.66 -64.13 -125.15
CA ALA A 982 -73.90 -64.90 -125.16
C ALA A 982 -75.20 -64.05 -125.06
N ASN A 983 -75.09 -62.81 -124.57
CA ASN A 983 -76.18 -61.85 -124.40
C ASN A 983 -76.22 -60.78 -125.50
N GLY A 984 -75.34 -60.88 -126.51
CA GLY A 984 -75.20 -59.93 -127.61
C GLY A 984 -74.33 -58.72 -127.28
N TYR A 985 -73.70 -58.66 -126.11
CA TYR A 985 -72.96 -57.51 -125.60
C TYR A 985 -71.52 -57.44 -126.16
N TYR A 986 -71.02 -56.22 -126.39
CA TYR A 986 -69.65 -55.95 -126.84
C TYR A 986 -69.04 -54.72 -126.14
N VAL A 987 -67.70 -54.66 -126.11
CA VAL A 987 -66.93 -53.59 -125.45
C VAL A 987 -65.63 -53.26 -126.20
N PHE A 988 -65.24 -51.99 -126.18
CA PHE A 988 -63.94 -51.46 -126.57
C PHE A 988 -63.34 -50.65 -125.40
N HIS A 989 -62.17 -51.08 -124.90
CA HIS A 989 -61.48 -50.44 -123.78
C HIS A 989 -60.46 -49.39 -124.23
N ASN A 990 -60.17 -48.40 -123.38
CA ASN A 990 -59.14 -47.37 -123.57
C ASN A 990 -59.22 -46.60 -124.91
N VAL A 991 -60.45 -46.31 -125.37
CA VAL A 991 -60.68 -45.55 -126.59
C VAL A 991 -60.55 -44.05 -126.32
N VAL A 992 -59.83 -43.34 -127.19
CA VAL A 992 -59.73 -41.88 -127.13
C VAL A 992 -61.07 -41.25 -127.55
N VAL A 993 -61.45 -40.15 -126.91
CA VAL A 993 -62.67 -39.38 -127.20
C VAL A 993 -62.69 -38.96 -128.69
N GLY A 994 -63.75 -39.33 -129.43
CA GLY A 994 -63.79 -39.16 -130.89
C GLY A 994 -64.99 -39.82 -131.58
N ASN A 995 -65.10 -39.64 -132.90
CA ASN A 995 -66.15 -40.23 -133.75
C ASN A 995 -65.61 -41.35 -134.65
N TYR A 996 -66.40 -42.39 -134.82
CA TYR A 996 -66.07 -43.63 -135.54
C TYR A 996 -67.29 -44.17 -136.31
N SER A 997 -67.10 -45.22 -137.11
CA SER A 997 -68.19 -46.03 -137.68
C SER A 997 -67.99 -47.49 -137.33
N LEU A 998 -69.07 -48.19 -136.99
CA LEU A 998 -69.11 -49.57 -136.51
C LEU A 998 -69.83 -50.46 -137.54
N THR A 999 -69.13 -51.46 -138.07
CA THR A 999 -69.70 -52.49 -138.96
C THR A 999 -69.90 -53.79 -138.19
N VAL A 1000 -71.00 -54.51 -138.44
CA VAL A 1000 -71.42 -55.72 -137.72
C VAL A 1000 -71.78 -56.83 -138.69
N HIS A 1001 -71.27 -58.04 -138.44
CA HIS A 1001 -71.43 -59.21 -139.31
C HIS A 1001 -71.86 -60.48 -138.54
N LYS A 1002 -72.83 -61.23 -139.08
CA LYS A 1002 -73.33 -62.49 -138.47
C LYS A 1002 -74.02 -63.45 -139.46
N ASP A 1003 -73.57 -64.71 -139.47
CA ASP A 1003 -74.25 -65.82 -140.16
C ASP A 1003 -75.73 -66.00 -139.73
N GLY A 1004 -76.62 -66.12 -140.71
CA GLY A 1004 -78.07 -66.27 -140.51
C GLY A 1004 -78.86 -64.95 -140.43
N TYR A 1005 -78.17 -63.82 -140.59
CA TYR A 1005 -78.70 -62.45 -140.53
C TYR A 1005 -78.18 -61.61 -141.70
N GLU A 1006 -78.77 -60.44 -141.92
CA GLU A 1006 -78.23 -59.42 -142.83
C GLU A 1006 -77.23 -58.50 -142.09
N ASP A 1007 -76.10 -58.19 -142.74
CA ASP A 1007 -75.04 -57.34 -142.18
C ASP A 1007 -75.46 -55.87 -142.03
N SER A 1008 -74.87 -55.16 -141.06
CA SER A 1008 -75.25 -53.78 -140.72
C SER A 1008 -74.04 -52.88 -140.47
N THR A 1009 -74.20 -51.55 -140.58
CA THR A 1009 -73.17 -50.55 -140.27
C THR A 1009 -73.80 -49.25 -139.77
N ILE A 1010 -73.29 -48.73 -138.65
CA ILE A 1010 -73.83 -47.56 -137.94
C ILE A 1010 -72.72 -46.58 -137.49
N PRO A 1011 -73.01 -45.29 -137.27
CA PRO A 1011 -72.07 -44.34 -136.66
C PRO A 1011 -71.91 -44.57 -135.15
N ALA A 1012 -70.76 -44.19 -134.60
CA ALA A 1012 -70.42 -44.35 -133.18
C ALA A 1012 -69.61 -43.16 -132.62
N THR A 1013 -69.81 -42.79 -131.35
CA THR A 1013 -69.11 -41.67 -130.70
C THR A 1013 -68.64 -42.06 -129.30
N VAL A 1014 -67.40 -41.69 -128.94
CA VAL A 1014 -66.83 -41.84 -127.61
C VAL A 1014 -66.76 -40.48 -126.92
N THR A 1015 -67.26 -40.41 -125.68
CA THR A 1015 -67.30 -39.19 -124.86
C THR A 1015 -66.32 -39.26 -123.67
N LYS A 1016 -66.05 -38.11 -123.02
CA LYS A 1016 -65.00 -38.01 -121.98
C LYS A 1016 -65.37 -38.76 -120.70
N GLY A 1017 -64.49 -39.66 -120.26
CA GLY A 1017 -64.45 -40.14 -118.87
C GLY A 1017 -65.56 -41.10 -118.46
N GLY A 1018 -66.24 -41.74 -119.41
CA GLY A 1018 -67.25 -42.75 -119.15
C GLY A 1018 -67.39 -43.74 -120.31
N THR A 1019 -68.16 -44.80 -120.08
CA THR A 1019 -68.43 -45.84 -121.06
C THR A 1019 -69.52 -45.37 -122.02
N SER A 1020 -69.17 -45.21 -123.31
CA SER A 1020 -70.09 -44.70 -124.33
C SER A 1020 -70.91 -45.86 -124.93
N ASP A 1021 -72.13 -46.04 -124.45
CA ASP A 1021 -73.06 -47.08 -124.91
C ASP A 1021 -73.76 -46.68 -126.22
N LEU A 1022 -73.64 -47.53 -127.23
CA LEU A 1022 -74.31 -47.40 -128.53
C LEU A 1022 -75.72 -48.01 -128.55
N GLY A 1023 -76.15 -48.61 -127.44
CA GLY A 1023 -77.47 -49.21 -127.27
C GLY A 1023 -77.61 -50.56 -127.98
N THR A 1024 -78.85 -50.92 -128.33
CA THR A 1024 -79.14 -52.14 -129.08
C THR A 1024 -79.10 -51.88 -130.58
N THR A 1025 -78.16 -52.52 -131.27
CA THR A 1025 -78.21 -52.73 -132.72
C THR A 1025 -79.09 -53.94 -133.01
N THR A 1026 -79.97 -53.86 -134.02
CA THR A 1026 -80.88 -54.95 -134.39
C THR A 1026 -80.52 -55.50 -135.77
N LEU A 1027 -80.45 -56.83 -135.92
CA LEU A 1027 -80.30 -57.51 -137.21
C LEU A 1027 -81.56 -58.31 -137.57
N THR A 1028 -81.86 -58.43 -138.87
CA THR A 1028 -83.04 -59.15 -139.36
C THR A 1028 -82.74 -60.64 -139.56
N ALA A 1029 -83.60 -61.52 -139.05
CA ALA A 1029 -83.43 -62.98 -139.06
C ALA A 1029 -84.12 -63.67 -140.25
N ILE A 1030 -83.75 -64.95 -140.48
CA ILE A 1030 -84.30 -65.82 -141.53
C ILE A 1030 -84.98 -67.06 -140.84
N PRO A 1031 -86.30 -67.33 -140.98
CA PRO A 1031 -87.12 -68.01 -139.93
C PRO A 1031 -87.42 -69.54 -140.05
N THR A 1032 -87.65 -70.28 -138.93
CA THR A 1032 -88.39 -71.61 -138.81
C THR A 1032 -88.67 -72.12 -137.34
N ILE A 1033 -89.01 -73.42 -137.06
CA ILE A 1033 -89.99 -73.92 -136.02
C ILE A 1033 -89.53 -75.01 -134.95
N SER A 1034 -89.90 -74.82 -133.66
CA SER A 1034 -90.08 -75.65 -132.39
C SER A 1034 -89.53 -77.09 -132.05
N ASP A 1035 -89.07 -77.35 -130.77
CA ASP A 1035 -89.63 -78.30 -129.72
C ASP A 1035 -88.79 -78.42 -128.37
N ARG A 1036 -89.43 -78.84 -127.25
CA ARG A 1036 -89.02 -79.46 -125.92
C ARG A 1036 -87.76 -79.10 -125.04
N GLY A 1037 -88.02 -78.84 -123.73
CA GLY A 1037 -87.11 -79.09 -122.55
C GLY A 1037 -86.80 -77.86 -121.64
N LEU A 1038 -86.40 -77.93 -120.35
CA LEU A 1038 -86.42 -78.97 -119.28
C LEU A 1038 -86.44 -78.29 -117.85
N ASP A 1039 -85.90 -78.86 -116.74
CA ASP A 1039 -86.34 -78.53 -115.35
C ASP A 1039 -85.32 -78.49 -114.15
N ASN A 1040 -85.71 -77.75 -113.09
CA ASN A 1040 -85.48 -77.87 -111.62
C ASN A 1040 -84.46 -76.99 -110.79
N THR A 1041 -84.57 -77.04 -109.44
CA THR A 1041 -84.39 -75.92 -108.47
C THR A 1041 -83.89 -76.31 -107.04
N ILE A 1042 -83.92 -75.36 -106.06
CA ILE A 1042 -84.01 -75.49 -104.55
C ILE A 1042 -82.78 -75.19 -103.63
N PHE A 1043 -83.10 -74.52 -102.49
CA PHE A 1043 -82.43 -74.17 -101.20
C PHE A 1043 -81.06 -74.79 -100.78
N PHE A 1044 -80.23 -74.00 -100.06
CA PHE A 1044 -79.82 -74.13 -98.62
C PHE A 1044 -78.51 -73.33 -98.34
N TYR A 1045 -78.19 -72.59 -97.25
CA TYR A 1045 -78.81 -72.17 -95.96
C TYR A 1045 -78.28 -72.82 -94.64
N ILE A 1046 -77.56 -72.04 -93.81
CA ILE A 1046 -77.09 -72.29 -92.41
C ILE A 1046 -76.12 -73.49 -92.17
N GLY A 1047 -75.02 -73.22 -91.44
CA GLY A 1047 -74.15 -74.23 -90.83
C GLY A 1047 -73.21 -73.60 -89.79
N ALA A 1048 -73.54 -73.71 -88.49
CA ALA A 1048 -72.85 -73.04 -87.38
C ALA A 1048 -71.74 -73.90 -86.73
N VAL A 1049 -71.30 -73.49 -85.52
CA VAL A 1049 -70.35 -74.19 -84.60
C VAL A 1049 -68.86 -74.03 -85.01
N ALA A 1050 -67.91 -73.42 -84.26
CA ALA A 1050 -67.66 -73.19 -82.81
C ALA A 1050 -66.89 -74.32 -82.07
N VAL A 1051 -66.49 -74.04 -80.81
CA VAL A 1051 -65.85 -74.90 -79.76
C VAL A 1051 -64.35 -74.65 -79.47
N ALA A 1052 -64.08 -74.43 -78.16
CA ALA A 1052 -62.79 -74.42 -77.43
C ALA A 1052 -61.72 -73.35 -77.79
N GLY A 1053 -60.81 -72.95 -76.88
CA GLY A 1053 -60.73 -73.21 -75.42
C GLY A 1053 -59.28 -73.16 -74.86
N LEU A 1054 -59.14 -73.26 -73.52
CA LEU A 1054 -57.87 -73.54 -72.78
C LEU A 1054 -56.75 -72.45 -72.85
N VAL A 1055 -55.57 -72.56 -72.19
CA VAL A 1055 -55.22 -72.77 -70.76
C VAL A 1055 -53.70 -72.50 -70.50
N GLY A 1056 -53.34 -71.93 -69.34
CA GLY A 1056 -52.10 -72.26 -68.58
C GLY A 1056 -50.71 -71.68 -68.94
N THR A 1057 -49.79 -71.77 -67.96
CA THR A 1057 -48.29 -71.80 -68.04
C THR A 1057 -47.46 -70.53 -68.37
N VAL A 1058 -46.17 -70.35 -67.93
CA VAL A 1058 -45.43 -70.78 -66.70
C VAL A 1058 -44.03 -70.07 -66.52
N LEU A 1059 -43.58 -69.81 -65.27
CA LEU A 1059 -42.19 -69.64 -64.75
C LEU A 1059 -41.24 -68.45 -65.15
N PHE A 1060 -40.29 -68.18 -64.21
CA PHE A 1060 -38.86 -67.79 -64.35
C PHE A 1060 -38.33 -66.30 -64.40
N LEU A 1061 -37.93 -65.81 -63.21
CA LEU A 1061 -36.57 -65.33 -62.79
C LEU A 1061 -35.65 -64.37 -63.60
N ARG A 1062 -35.01 -63.47 -62.82
CA ARG A 1062 -33.65 -62.85 -62.97
C ARG A 1062 -33.45 -61.77 -64.06
N MET A 1063 -32.49 -60.84 -63.96
CA MET A 1063 -31.40 -60.65 -62.97
C MET A 1063 -31.14 -59.15 -62.60
N ARG A 1064 -30.31 -58.95 -61.57
CA ARG A 1064 -29.73 -57.69 -60.99
C ARG A 1064 -29.56 -56.51 -61.99
N ARG A 1065 -29.94 -55.26 -61.63
CA ARG A 1065 -29.40 -54.35 -60.57
C ARG A 1065 -28.00 -53.77 -60.87
N PRO A 1066 -27.61 -52.56 -60.37
CA PRO A 1066 -28.19 -51.76 -59.27
C PRO A 1066 -29.68 -51.39 -59.42
#